data_AF-A0A963HZR5-F1
#
_entry.id   AF-A0A963HZR5-F1
#
_cell.length_a   1.000
_cell.length_b   1.000
_cell.length_c   1.000
_cell.angle_alpha   90.00
_cell.angle_beta   90.00
_cell.angle_gamma   90.00
#
_symmetry.space_group_name_H-M   'P 1'
#
loop_
_entity.id
_entity.type
_entity.pdbx_description
1 polymer ?
#
loop_
_entity_poly.entity_id
_entity_poly.type
_entity_poly.pdbx_seq_one_letter_code
_entity_poly.pdbx_strand_id
1 'polypeptide(L)'
;MVVYTSAHKRRLYPTCLCYHGCVVGRAQALTFREVASDIKAHVLDLRRAGYRFLLPSEYRAWQAGDAAYSEPVTCLHFDDCLGSIDQIIPWLIAEGIPCGIAIISRRLGKYDPEDGFARWSLVRAWVSTGLVEVMSHTHNMHHLTLIQQSDSSVDVGPVLEGPCWLDDGDVVYRTADDSRWYWDFSHVDAITLGIPLWGTDPYDGVTPITTTLTITPKASGTVTILRLWMALSKPSGAGYDAQVQIRADGALVWDGTVSPKQYETRAQWVEREFHSIALDAGFSITAGTPVQIEFRTLNAGTGAALLYGLCTDDDAAFRAVTSCAGLYAAGSQGAPNRYWQYIDYPAGDRWPTIPCVILAFGTGREATVSEYQDYVAADCTAHADAVAQWLDADWQTIELWKAPFHYRAAGTFNETPKEFEYIPLGWSNPTKIEAVVPIASGEDATVEWVRIDVIAPESFPGGDADPFAYSNWLIPKWYGDAIYEANNRSYPATFRLHIGDSASGPWTAVGEGAIWRIAKHFAVDVAPIALAAGITRYLRIEPINGGPTIGTEQVTRWPIAAIAGGARGAVGTPAMPDQIVYPFGSYFSDGDGVAQQTPGFNDIEPALKSVFEAAGLVRGYTIQPIRNVVQGETREPDLRQTEWALGRWLVYGDQDLRISIQNLRALSGYLWPDVPHRGVGWQVSLEADPQGCATIRHRADVLDYVAFDAYYFDGAGGIVPYDCNDGGTYGGVTYPDDKGWLQSRGVRCLLIINNNAGTGEPDPALGSHVVNNPALYVPQIVATAQAGGWDGITCNLEALPAADRVAATAFYAELAAAIHAAGLILHATVPAPTGTDYDADWWVGWCDHGALAKVCDGIKVMSYTESGPGTDPGPAAPDWFWSAVYARIRAVVPEPYWSRVFCGARAFGHLWDRADINSAEYVTYHQAIAGALTYGKRIDLDSTEGGWGTPAVACWFGTPMTVDRSQKEAAAHGFGGIGLWKLDDGDLEEFFPTHKQLGTDTMTAFIEQRFPPEYSWGAEGGPRFKTAVAQSDGGHESRAQAWQYPLATYTLTRDLFSPADHERMMAFWRLRGGRAVGFRWKDWQDYSGTAQALGTADGVVTNFALVKRYSYDDPDTGVSAAVLRPITKPVPGTVRVYLDGVEQASGWSVNTATGLVSFLSPPAAGKIVTADYEFDVPVRFADDDLRVVVEKSYGTYSWSGVGVEEIRV
;
A
#
# COMPACT_ATOMS: atom_id res chain seq x y z
N MET A 1 -13.84 -25.33 -12.03
CA MET A 1 -14.05 -24.91 -10.63
C MET A 1 -13.03 -25.64 -9.78
N VAL A 2 -11.89 -25.01 -9.52
CA VAL A 2 -10.87 -25.52 -8.60
C VAL A 2 -11.31 -25.07 -7.21
N VAL A 3 -11.46 -26.01 -6.27
CA VAL A 3 -11.83 -25.71 -4.89
C VAL A 3 -10.57 -25.23 -4.17
N TYR A 4 -10.47 -23.91 -3.93
CA TYR A 4 -9.41 -23.33 -3.12
C TYR A 4 -9.59 -23.79 -1.66
N THR A 5 -8.66 -24.62 -1.18
CA THR A 5 -8.64 -25.10 0.20
C THR A 5 -8.26 -23.96 1.17
N SER A 6 -8.58 -24.09 2.45
CA SER A 6 -8.25 -23.12 3.52
C SER A 6 -6.76 -22.76 3.64
N ALA A 7 -5.86 -23.55 3.05
CA ALA A 7 -4.43 -23.24 2.94
C ALA A 7 -4.10 -22.16 1.88
N HIS A 8 -4.96 -21.95 0.87
CA HIS A 8 -4.80 -20.86 -0.11
C HIS A 8 -5.24 -19.49 0.45
N LYS A 9 -6.13 -19.49 1.45
CA LYS A 9 -6.72 -18.28 2.05
C LYS A 9 -5.73 -17.41 2.84
N ARG A 10 -4.53 -17.91 3.16
CA ARG A 10 -3.48 -17.19 3.93
C ARG A 10 -2.42 -16.47 3.09
N ARG A 11 -2.46 -16.56 1.76
CA ARG A 11 -1.50 -15.90 0.84
C ARG A 11 -1.95 -14.52 0.35
N LEU A 12 -3.01 -14.01 0.95
CA LEU A 12 -3.81 -12.93 0.40
C LEU A 12 -3.75 -11.75 1.35
N TYR A 13 -3.02 -10.71 0.92
CA TYR A 13 -2.75 -9.54 1.76
C TYR A 13 -4.05 -8.79 2.07
N PRO A 14 -4.18 -8.22 3.28
CA PRO A 14 -5.23 -7.26 3.57
C PRO A 14 -5.18 -6.15 2.54
N THR A 15 -6.24 -6.01 1.76
CA THR A 15 -6.34 -5.00 0.69
C THR A 15 -7.43 -4.02 1.05
N CYS A 16 -7.21 -2.73 0.80
CA CYS A 16 -8.26 -1.73 0.86
C CYS A 16 -8.38 -1.05 -0.51
N LEU A 17 -9.58 -1.08 -1.08
CA LEU A 17 -9.90 -0.41 -2.33
C LEU A 17 -10.53 0.95 -2.01
N CYS A 18 -9.91 2.02 -2.51
CA CYS A 18 -10.40 3.38 -2.38
C CYS A 18 -10.61 3.98 -3.78
N TYR A 19 -11.77 4.58 -4.02
CA TYR A 19 -12.10 5.30 -5.25
C TYR A 19 -12.73 6.65 -4.90
N HIS A 20 -12.46 7.74 -5.60
CA HIS A 20 -13.21 8.99 -5.35
C HIS A 20 -14.54 9.02 -6.12
N GLY A 21 -14.51 8.63 -7.41
CA GLY A 21 -15.67 8.76 -8.28
C GLY A 21 -15.74 7.72 -9.39
N CYS A 22 -16.88 7.67 -10.06
CA CYS A 22 -17.15 6.73 -11.14
C CYS A 22 -17.55 7.47 -12.42
N VAL A 23 -17.01 7.09 -13.58
CA VAL A 23 -17.28 7.75 -14.86
C VAL A 23 -17.84 6.78 -15.91
N VAL A 24 -18.55 7.33 -16.90
CA VAL A 24 -19.29 6.55 -17.90
C VAL A 24 -18.36 5.93 -18.95
N GLY A 25 -17.26 6.61 -19.30
CA GLY A 25 -16.32 6.15 -20.33
C GLY A 25 -14.85 6.33 -19.93
N ARG A 26 -13.98 5.43 -20.42
CA ARG A 26 -12.54 5.41 -20.09
C ARG A 26 -11.81 6.71 -20.43
N ALA A 27 -12.24 7.44 -21.46
CA ALA A 27 -11.70 8.75 -21.81
C ALA A 27 -11.95 9.85 -20.77
N GLN A 28 -12.81 9.59 -19.77
CA GLN A 28 -13.11 10.48 -18.66
C GLN A 28 -12.46 10.01 -17.34
N ALA A 29 -11.73 8.89 -17.36
CA ALA A 29 -10.98 8.41 -16.21
C ALA A 29 -9.85 9.41 -15.90
N LEU A 30 -9.67 9.70 -14.62
CA LEU A 30 -8.67 10.63 -14.10
C LEU A 30 -8.00 9.97 -12.89
N THR A 31 -6.98 10.62 -12.33
CA THR A 31 -6.11 10.11 -11.24
C THR A 31 -6.81 9.40 -10.08
N PHE A 32 -8.09 9.69 -9.80
CA PHE A 32 -8.88 9.06 -8.73
C PHE A 32 -10.31 8.64 -9.13
N ARG A 33 -10.63 8.64 -10.43
CA ARG A 33 -11.97 8.33 -10.95
C ARG A 33 -11.91 7.20 -11.96
N GLU A 34 -12.70 6.17 -11.70
CA GLU A 34 -12.66 4.92 -12.47
C GLU A 34 -13.93 4.65 -13.26
N VAL A 35 -13.83 3.87 -14.33
CA VAL A 35 -15.01 3.40 -15.05
C VAL A 35 -15.68 2.28 -14.27
N ALA A 36 -17.02 2.25 -14.24
CA ALA A 36 -17.76 1.21 -13.51
C ALA A 36 -17.35 -0.23 -13.90
N SER A 37 -16.93 -0.48 -15.15
CA SER A 37 -16.43 -1.79 -15.59
C SER A 37 -15.18 -2.24 -14.87
N ASP A 38 -14.31 -1.29 -14.51
CA ASP A 38 -12.99 -1.56 -13.96
C ASP A 38 -13.13 -1.86 -12.48
N ILE A 39 -13.89 -1.03 -11.75
CA ILE A 39 -14.28 -1.29 -10.36
C ILE A 39 -14.94 -2.67 -10.24
N LYS A 40 -15.89 -3.00 -11.12
CA LYS A 40 -16.52 -4.33 -11.18
C LYS A 40 -15.50 -5.44 -11.39
N ALA A 41 -14.55 -5.25 -12.30
CA ALA A 41 -13.53 -6.25 -12.58
C ALA A 41 -12.59 -6.46 -11.39
N HIS A 42 -12.15 -5.40 -10.69
CA HIS A 42 -11.33 -5.52 -9.48
C HIS A 42 -12.07 -6.27 -8.37
N VAL A 43 -13.33 -5.88 -8.12
CA VAL A 43 -14.19 -6.51 -7.11
C VAL A 43 -14.42 -7.99 -7.45
N LEU A 44 -14.72 -8.31 -8.71
CA LEU A 44 -14.91 -9.69 -9.16
C LEU A 44 -13.62 -10.51 -9.12
N ASP A 45 -12.46 -9.92 -9.37
CA ASP A 45 -11.17 -10.62 -9.27
C ASP A 45 -10.90 -11.02 -7.82
N LEU A 46 -10.99 -10.08 -6.86
CA LEU A 46 -10.85 -10.38 -5.43
C LEU A 46 -11.89 -11.41 -4.93
N ARG A 47 -13.15 -11.29 -5.38
CA ARG A 47 -14.22 -12.23 -5.00
C ARG A 47 -13.98 -13.64 -5.55
N ARG A 48 -13.56 -13.78 -6.81
CA ARG A 48 -13.21 -15.09 -7.42
C ARG A 48 -12.08 -15.78 -6.68
N ALA A 49 -11.26 -14.98 -6.04
CA ALA A 49 -10.00 -15.39 -5.50
C ALA A 49 -10.09 -15.61 -3.97
N GLY A 50 -11.24 -15.25 -3.37
CA GLY A 50 -11.71 -15.74 -2.07
C GLY A 50 -11.86 -14.68 -0.98
N TYR A 51 -11.72 -13.39 -1.33
CA TYR A 51 -11.85 -12.30 -0.37
C TYR A 51 -13.28 -12.12 0.13
N ARG A 52 -13.38 -11.92 1.45
CA ARG A 52 -14.58 -11.39 2.11
C ARG A 52 -14.48 -9.87 2.14
N PHE A 53 -15.43 -9.22 1.47
CA PHE A 53 -15.63 -7.78 1.61
C PHE A 53 -16.28 -7.51 2.96
N LEU A 54 -15.70 -6.59 3.72
CA LEU A 54 -16.18 -6.18 5.03
C LEU A 54 -16.70 -4.75 4.98
N LEU A 55 -17.71 -4.48 5.81
CA LEU A 55 -18.05 -3.10 6.15
C LEU A 55 -16.81 -2.41 6.76
N PRO A 56 -16.64 -1.09 6.59
CA PRO A 56 -15.61 -0.33 7.30
C PRO A 56 -15.52 -0.70 8.78
N SER A 57 -16.66 -0.85 9.46
CA SER A 57 -16.70 -1.16 10.87
C SER A 57 -16.22 -2.57 11.24
N GLU A 58 -16.56 -3.55 10.41
CA GLU A 58 -16.10 -4.93 10.50
C GLU A 58 -14.61 -5.06 10.19
N TYR A 59 -14.14 -4.35 9.16
CA TYR A 59 -12.73 -4.31 8.78
C TYR A 59 -11.89 -3.73 9.92
N ARG A 60 -12.38 -2.66 10.56
CA ARG A 60 -11.80 -2.06 11.77
C ARG A 60 -11.79 -3.03 12.95
N ALA A 61 -12.88 -3.75 13.21
CA ALA A 61 -12.92 -4.75 14.28
C ALA A 61 -11.89 -5.86 14.05
N TRP A 62 -11.67 -6.26 12.79
CA TRP A 62 -10.64 -7.23 12.45
C TRP A 62 -9.21 -6.69 12.59
N GLN A 63 -8.94 -5.46 12.14
CA GLN A 63 -7.63 -4.83 12.34
C GLN A 63 -7.27 -4.66 13.82
N ALA A 64 -8.26 -4.35 14.65
CA ALA A 64 -8.09 -4.22 16.10
C ALA A 64 -7.97 -5.57 16.84
N GLY A 65 -8.12 -6.70 16.15
CA GLY A 65 -8.15 -8.04 16.76
C GLY A 65 -9.45 -8.38 17.50
N ASP A 66 -10.45 -7.49 17.49
CA ASP A 66 -11.78 -7.68 18.07
C ASP A 66 -12.64 -8.68 17.26
N ALA A 67 -12.29 -8.92 15.99
CA ALA A 67 -12.93 -9.88 15.10
C ALA A 67 -11.90 -10.75 14.37
N ALA A 68 -12.25 -12.01 14.13
CA ALA A 68 -11.42 -12.94 13.37
C ALA A 68 -12.22 -13.56 12.23
N TYR A 69 -11.62 -13.59 11.03
CA TYR A 69 -12.21 -14.17 9.83
C TYR A 69 -11.35 -15.31 9.32
N SER A 70 -12.00 -16.36 8.81
CA SER A 70 -11.30 -17.54 8.26
C SER A 70 -10.87 -17.36 6.81
N GLU A 71 -11.47 -16.36 6.16
CA GLU A 71 -11.21 -15.87 4.81
C GLU A 71 -10.29 -14.64 4.85
N PRO A 72 -9.52 -14.41 3.78
CA PRO A 72 -8.86 -13.12 3.60
C PRO A 72 -9.91 -12.02 3.46
N VAL A 73 -9.63 -10.85 4.03
CA VAL A 73 -10.59 -9.76 4.12
C VAL A 73 -10.13 -8.55 3.33
N THR A 74 -11.08 -7.82 2.77
CA THR A 74 -10.84 -6.57 2.05
C THR A 74 -11.89 -5.55 2.46
N CYS A 75 -11.50 -4.27 2.46
CA CYS A 75 -12.46 -3.17 2.56
C CYS A 75 -12.56 -2.46 1.21
N LEU A 76 -13.74 -1.92 0.90
CA LEU A 76 -14.00 -1.09 -0.26
C LEU A 76 -14.66 0.20 0.24
N HIS A 77 -14.16 1.36 -0.14
CA HIS A 77 -14.84 2.62 0.16
C HIS A 77 -14.71 3.64 -0.97
N PHE A 78 -15.61 4.62 -0.93
CA PHE A 78 -15.63 5.76 -1.83
C PHE A 78 -15.37 7.06 -1.08
N ASP A 79 -14.41 7.83 -1.56
CA ASP A 79 -14.04 9.11 -1.00
C ASP A 79 -14.96 10.25 -1.49
N ASP A 80 -14.98 11.38 -0.78
CA ASP A 80 -15.76 12.60 -1.09
C ASP A 80 -17.30 12.49 -1.18
N CYS A 81 -17.86 11.29 -1.33
CA CYS A 81 -19.28 11.06 -1.62
C CYS A 81 -19.75 11.76 -2.91
N LEU A 82 -18.96 11.67 -3.99
CA LEU A 82 -19.32 12.24 -5.30
C LEU A 82 -20.61 11.59 -5.83
N GLY A 83 -21.53 12.38 -6.38
CA GLY A 83 -22.80 11.88 -6.95
C GLY A 83 -22.60 10.88 -8.09
N SER A 84 -21.42 10.94 -8.73
CA SER A 84 -21.00 10.01 -9.78
C SER A 84 -20.96 8.54 -9.33
N ILE A 85 -20.81 8.24 -8.03
CA ILE A 85 -20.75 6.87 -7.49
C ILE A 85 -22.10 6.14 -7.54
N ASP A 86 -23.20 6.83 -7.81
CA ASP A 86 -24.52 6.21 -8.09
C ASP A 86 -24.47 5.24 -9.28
N GLN A 87 -23.44 5.33 -10.12
CA GLN A 87 -23.19 4.37 -11.21
C GLN A 87 -22.71 2.99 -10.73
N ILE A 88 -22.19 2.87 -9.50
CA ILE A 88 -21.58 1.63 -8.99
C ILE A 88 -22.18 1.14 -7.67
N ILE A 89 -22.58 2.02 -6.75
CA ILE A 89 -23.17 1.64 -5.45
C ILE A 89 -24.40 0.72 -5.60
N PRO A 90 -25.38 0.99 -6.49
CA PRO A 90 -26.52 0.10 -6.67
C PRO A 90 -26.13 -1.32 -7.10
N TRP A 91 -25.06 -1.47 -7.89
CA TRP A 91 -24.55 -2.78 -8.27
C TRP A 91 -23.89 -3.50 -7.09
N LEU A 92 -23.11 -2.81 -6.26
CA LEU A 92 -22.52 -3.41 -5.05
C LEU A 92 -23.59 -3.91 -4.09
N ILE A 93 -24.63 -3.11 -3.86
CA ILE A 93 -25.80 -3.49 -3.04
C ILE A 93 -26.49 -4.73 -3.62
N ALA A 94 -26.75 -4.76 -4.93
CA ALA A 94 -27.38 -5.90 -5.59
C ALA A 94 -26.54 -7.19 -5.50
N GLU A 95 -25.22 -7.07 -5.47
CA GLU A 95 -24.28 -8.18 -5.32
C GLU A 95 -24.02 -8.59 -3.86
N GLY A 96 -24.57 -7.87 -2.89
CA GLY A 96 -24.35 -8.08 -1.46
C GLY A 96 -22.93 -7.76 -1.00
N ILE A 97 -22.29 -6.75 -1.63
CA ILE A 97 -20.90 -6.37 -1.36
C ILE A 97 -20.91 -5.10 -0.49
N PRO A 98 -20.42 -5.17 0.77
CA PRO A 98 -20.40 -4.00 1.64
C PRO A 98 -19.35 -2.98 1.18
N CYS A 99 -19.63 -1.70 1.42
CA CYS A 99 -18.68 -0.62 1.19
C CYS A 99 -18.87 0.57 2.15
N GLY A 100 -17.84 1.41 2.25
CA GLY A 100 -17.90 2.70 2.95
C GLY A 100 -18.10 3.88 2.00
N ILE A 101 -18.68 4.97 2.51
CA ILE A 101 -18.71 6.28 1.84
C ILE A 101 -18.22 7.35 2.81
N ALA A 102 -17.13 8.03 2.47
CA ALA A 102 -16.62 9.16 3.23
C ALA A 102 -17.34 10.44 2.81
N ILE A 103 -17.98 11.14 3.75
CA ILE A 103 -18.86 12.27 3.47
C ILE A 103 -18.24 13.58 3.93
N ILE A 104 -18.02 14.51 2.99
CA ILE A 104 -17.70 15.90 3.31
C ILE A 104 -19.01 16.63 3.60
N SER A 105 -19.47 16.60 4.86
CA SER A 105 -20.81 17.07 5.27
C SER A 105 -21.14 18.49 4.79
N ARG A 106 -20.14 19.37 4.64
CA ARG A 106 -20.28 20.73 4.07
C ARG A 106 -20.70 20.75 2.60
N ARG A 107 -20.05 19.92 1.78
CA ARG A 107 -20.22 19.88 0.31
C ARG A 107 -21.56 19.24 -0.07
N LEU A 108 -22.14 18.45 0.81
CA LEU A 108 -23.47 17.89 0.62
C LEU A 108 -24.59 18.87 0.96
N GLY A 109 -24.27 20.00 1.60
CA GLY A 109 -25.25 21.00 2.02
C GLY A 109 -26.28 20.45 3.00
N LYS A 110 -27.15 21.33 3.50
CA LYS A 110 -28.36 20.98 4.25
C LYS A 110 -29.27 20.15 3.33
N TYR A 111 -29.79 20.74 2.26
CA TYR A 111 -30.77 20.07 1.39
C TYR A 111 -30.22 19.62 0.02
N ASP A 112 -29.61 20.53 -0.73
CA ASP A 112 -29.03 20.24 -2.03
C ASP A 112 -27.50 20.22 -1.91
N PRO A 113 -26.84 19.12 -2.35
CA PRO A 113 -25.41 19.07 -2.40
C PRO A 113 -24.86 20.02 -3.46
N GLU A 114 -23.62 20.43 -3.29
CA GLU A 114 -22.87 21.11 -4.34
C GLU A 114 -22.88 20.28 -5.63
N ASP A 115 -22.83 20.98 -6.77
CA ASP A 115 -22.85 20.36 -8.08
C ASP A 115 -21.77 19.26 -8.18
N GLY A 116 -22.22 18.02 -8.40
CA GLY A 116 -21.35 16.85 -8.54
C GLY A 116 -21.26 15.94 -7.31
N PHE A 117 -21.86 16.31 -6.16
CA PHE A 117 -21.92 15.50 -4.94
C PHE A 117 -23.25 14.72 -4.81
N ALA A 118 -23.26 13.65 -4.02
CA ALA A 118 -24.44 12.80 -3.84
C ALA A 118 -25.50 13.50 -2.96
N ARG A 119 -26.77 13.36 -3.34
CA ARG A 119 -27.90 13.86 -2.53
C ARG A 119 -28.10 13.00 -1.30
N TRP A 120 -28.48 13.61 -0.18
CA TRP A 120 -28.80 12.89 1.07
C TRP A 120 -29.87 11.80 0.91
N SER A 121 -30.82 11.97 -0.01
CA SER A 121 -31.82 10.92 -0.31
C SER A 121 -31.21 9.66 -0.93
N LEU A 122 -30.17 9.79 -1.77
CA LEU A 122 -29.42 8.66 -2.31
C LEU A 122 -28.57 8.01 -1.21
N VAL A 123 -27.86 8.82 -0.43
CA VAL A 123 -27.06 8.36 0.72
C VAL A 123 -27.93 7.55 1.69
N ARG A 124 -29.10 8.08 2.07
CA ARG A 124 -30.07 7.37 2.92
C ARG A 124 -30.53 6.06 2.29
N ALA A 125 -30.88 6.07 1.01
CA ALA A 125 -31.31 4.86 0.32
C ALA A 125 -30.22 3.77 0.38
N TRP A 126 -28.96 4.13 0.17
CA TRP A 126 -27.83 3.21 0.26
C TRP A 126 -27.57 2.72 1.69
N VAL A 127 -27.53 3.61 2.68
CA VAL A 127 -27.26 3.27 4.09
C VAL A 127 -28.37 2.41 4.68
N SER A 128 -29.63 2.66 4.30
CA SER A 128 -30.79 1.91 4.79
C SER A 128 -30.75 0.41 4.47
N THR A 129 -29.88 -0.03 3.55
CA THR A 129 -29.72 -1.45 3.23
C THR A 129 -28.88 -2.22 4.25
N GLY A 130 -28.13 -1.52 5.10
CA GLY A 130 -27.13 -2.10 6.00
C GLY A 130 -25.85 -2.60 5.32
N LEU A 131 -25.67 -2.34 4.01
CA LEU A 131 -24.46 -2.69 3.25
C LEU A 131 -23.55 -1.48 2.99
N VAL A 132 -24.00 -0.27 3.29
CA VAL A 132 -23.23 0.96 3.09
C VAL A 132 -23.10 1.69 4.42
N GLU A 133 -21.87 1.94 4.83
CA GLU A 133 -21.56 2.70 6.04
C GLU A 133 -21.07 4.10 5.71
N VAL A 134 -21.60 5.09 6.43
CA VAL A 134 -21.10 6.46 6.38
C VAL A 134 -19.83 6.56 7.21
N MET A 135 -18.84 7.20 6.65
CA MET A 135 -17.60 7.55 7.31
C MET A 135 -17.52 9.06 7.34
N SER A 136 -17.06 9.61 8.47
CA SER A 136 -16.79 11.05 8.52
C SER A 136 -15.60 11.37 7.64
N HIS A 137 -15.77 12.34 6.74
CA HIS A 137 -14.71 13.06 6.09
C HIS A 137 -14.73 14.49 6.66
N THR A 138 -13.62 14.95 7.24
CA THR A 138 -13.55 16.21 8.01
C THR A 138 -14.01 17.44 7.22
N HIS A 139 -14.78 18.32 7.86
CA HIS A 139 -15.56 19.40 7.22
C HIS A 139 -14.68 20.57 6.76
N ASN A 140 -13.69 20.97 7.55
CA ASN A 140 -12.76 22.06 7.23
C ASN A 140 -11.34 21.62 6.85
N MET A 141 -11.00 20.34 6.98
CA MET A 141 -9.59 19.88 6.94
C MET A 141 -9.14 19.27 5.60
N HIS A 142 -10.00 19.26 4.58
CA HIS A 142 -9.68 18.72 3.24
C HIS A 142 -8.86 19.69 2.36
N HIS A 143 -8.76 20.96 2.74
CA HIS A 143 -8.11 22.03 1.95
C HIS A 143 -6.79 22.52 2.53
N LEU A 144 -6.22 21.75 3.44
CA LEU A 144 -5.04 22.13 4.20
C LEU A 144 -3.77 21.59 3.48
N THR A 145 -2.79 22.45 3.22
CA THR A 145 -1.54 22.10 2.51
C THR A 145 -0.35 22.10 3.49
N LEU A 146 0.50 21.08 3.40
CA LEU A 146 1.81 21.02 4.06
C LEU A 146 2.82 21.92 3.34
N ILE A 147 3.50 22.81 4.06
CA ILE A 147 4.70 23.50 3.56
C ILE A 147 5.79 23.41 4.62
N GLN A 148 6.98 22.98 4.18
CA GLN A 148 8.18 22.83 4.99
C GLN A 148 8.89 24.18 5.14
N GLN A 149 9.48 24.44 6.31
CA GLN A 149 10.29 25.64 6.57
C GLN A 149 11.63 25.57 5.83
N SER A 150 11.62 25.86 4.54
CA SER A 150 12.79 26.20 3.72
C SER A 150 12.23 26.77 2.40
N ASP A 151 12.30 28.04 2.03
CA ASP A 151 13.22 29.12 2.38
C ASP A 151 12.45 30.46 2.27
N SER A 152 12.34 31.22 3.36
CA SER A 152 11.92 32.65 3.41
C SER A 152 10.46 33.09 3.12
N SER A 153 9.46 32.21 2.96
CA SER A 153 8.02 32.60 2.96
C SER A 153 7.22 31.90 4.06
N VAL A 154 6.60 32.68 4.97
CA VAL A 154 5.71 32.19 6.04
C VAL A 154 4.31 31.97 5.46
N ASP A 155 4.05 30.85 4.80
CA ASP A 155 2.68 30.48 4.43
C ASP A 155 1.99 29.75 5.60
N VAL A 156 0.79 30.22 5.92
CA VAL A 156 -0.03 29.72 7.04
C VAL A 156 -0.66 28.39 6.64
N GLY A 157 0.10 27.33 6.91
CA GLY A 157 -0.30 25.95 6.68
C GLY A 157 -1.39 25.50 7.64
N PRO A 158 -2.07 24.42 7.25
CA PRO A 158 -2.63 23.53 8.25
C PRO A 158 -2.25 22.07 7.90
N VAL A 159 -1.74 21.31 8.89
CA VAL A 159 -2.15 19.94 9.24
C VAL A 159 -1.67 19.63 10.68
N LEU A 160 -2.32 18.64 11.29
CA LEU A 160 -2.45 18.20 12.69
C LEU A 160 -1.17 17.89 13.50
N GLU A 161 -0.02 18.41 13.08
CA GLU A 161 1.27 18.26 13.79
C GLU A 161 1.96 19.59 14.10
N GLY A 162 1.54 20.69 13.45
CA GLY A 162 2.12 22.02 13.66
C GLY A 162 1.14 22.97 14.34
N PRO A 163 1.59 23.83 15.26
CA PRO A 163 0.75 24.89 15.81
C PRO A 163 0.27 25.81 14.69
N CYS A 164 -1.04 26.06 14.60
CA CYS A 164 -1.57 27.07 13.72
C CYS A 164 -1.08 28.46 14.18
N TRP A 165 -0.68 29.30 13.24
CA TRP A 165 -0.11 30.60 13.60
C TRP A 165 -1.23 31.60 13.87
N LEU A 166 -1.36 32.06 15.11
CA LEU A 166 -2.15 33.22 15.47
C LEU A 166 -1.33 34.49 15.30
N ASP A 167 -1.77 35.38 14.41
CA ASP A 167 -1.29 36.76 14.48
C ASP A 167 -2.23 37.56 15.38
N ASP A 168 -1.67 38.19 16.42
CA ASP A 168 -2.37 39.26 17.13
C ASP A 168 -2.45 40.45 16.17
N GLY A 169 -3.46 40.45 15.30
CA GLY A 169 -3.58 41.38 14.19
C GLY A 169 -4.60 40.96 13.13
N ASP A 170 -5.59 40.15 13.49
CA ASP A 170 -6.75 39.83 12.65
C ASP A 170 -7.35 41.10 12.05
N VAL A 171 -7.01 41.42 10.82
CA VAL A 171 -7.61 42.56 10.16
C VAL A 171 -7.41 42.29 8.70
N VAL A 172 -8.38 41.77 7.93
CA VAL A 172 -9.45 42.61 7.34
C VAL A 172 -10.77 41.85 7.15
N TYR A 173 -10.81 40.53 7.33
CA TYR A 173 -11.96 39.77 6.84
C TYR A 173 -13.32 40.09 7.51
N ARG A 174 -13.37 40.93 8.57
CA ARG A 174 -14.49 40.89 9.52
C ARG A 174 -14.91 42.22 10.14
N THR A 175 -16.20 42.29 10.44
CA THR A 175 -16.79 43.21 11.43
C THR A 175 -16.35 42.81 12.85
N ALA A 176 -16.55 43.70 13.83
CA ALA A 176 -16.06 43.50 15.19
C ALA A 176 -16.70 42.31 15.96
N ASP A 177 -17.73 41.68 15.43
CA ASP A 177 -18.59 40.67 16.05
C ASP A 177 -18.44 39.23 15.53
N ASP A 178 -17.60 38.96 14.52
CA ASP A 178 -17.36 37.60 13.97
C ASP A 178 -16.22 36.87 14.69
N SER A 179 -16.57 35.80 15.41
CA SER A 179 -15.74 35.05 16.36
C SER A 179 -14.97 33.85 15.80
N ARG A 180 -15.09 33.53 14.50
CA ARG A 180 -14.47 32.33 13.89
C ARG A 180 -12.94 32.43 13.82
N TRP A 181 -12.22 31.44 13.32
CA TRP A 181 -10.75 31.53 13.14
C TRP A 181 -10.40 31.97 11.71
N TYR A 182 -9.36 32.77 11.47
CA TYR A 182 -9.13 33.32 10.11
C TYR A 182 -8.77 32.23 9.07
N TRP A 183 -8.28 31.07 9.51
CA TRP A 183 -8.04 29.87 8.70
C TRP A 183 -9.25 28.93 8.62
N ASP A 184 -10.38 29.28 9.22
CA ASP A 184 -11.62 28.55 9.02
C ASP A 184 -12.03 28.67 7.55
N PHE A 185 -11.90 27.57 6.79
CA PHE A 185 -12.24 27.55 5.38
C PHE A 185 -13.74 27.80 5.11
N SER A 186 -14.58 27.86 6.16
CA SER A 186 -15.96 28.27 6.03
C SER A 186 -16.13 29.66 5.44
N HIS A 187 -15.12 30.51 5.60
CA HIS A 187 -15.05 31.84 5.05
C HIS A 187 -14.92 31.84 3.53
N VAL A 188 -14.13 30.94 2.96
CA VAL A 188 -13.79 30.93 1.51
C VAL A 188 -14.97 30.57 0.64
N ASP A 189 -15.87 29.77 1.18
CA ASP A 189 -17.07 29.35 0.46
C ASP A 189 -18.10 30.48 0.34
N ALA A 190 -18.00 31.53 1.16
CA ALA A 190 -18.81 32.74 1.04
C ALA A 190 -18.22 33.77 0.06
N ILE A 191 -17.00 33.55 -0.44
CA ILE A 191 -16.29 34.47 -1.33
C ILE A 191 -16.95 34.46 -2.71
N THR A 192 -17.31 35.66 -3.16
CA THR A 192 -18.11 35.85 -4.37
C THR A 192 -17.31 36.45 -5.53
N LEU A 193 -16.16 37.07 -5.27
CA LEU A 193 -15.40 37.87 -6.24
C LEU A 193 -13.88 37.65 -6.12
N GLY A 194 -13.18 37.65 -7.26
CA GLY A 194 -11.73 37.81 -7.34
C GLY A 194 -11.39 39.21 -7.87
N ILE A 195 -10.49 39.92 -7.21
CA ILE A 195 -10.04 41.28 -7.52
C ILE A 195 -8.64 41.18 -8.10
N PRO A 196 -8.36 41.70 -9.31
CA PRO A 196 -7.01 41.65 -9.86
C PRO A 196 -6.09 42.50 -8.98
N LEU A 197 -5.11 41.87 -8.34
CA LEU A 197 -4.26 42.51 -7.34
C LEU A 197 -2.97 43.04 -7.98
N TRP A 198 -2.31 42.21 -8.78
CA TRP A 198 -1.13 42.57 -9.56
C TRP A 198 -1.01 41.70 -10.82
N GLY A 199 -0.13 42.09 -11.72
CA GLY A 199 0.13 41.43 -12.98
C GLY A 199 -0.14 42.33 -14.18
N THR A 200 -0.50 41.71 -15.29
CA THR A 200 -0.82 42.39 -16.55
C THR A 200 -2.30 42.25 -16.83
N ASP A 201 -2.93 43.31 -17.33
CA ASP A 201 -4.35 43.37 -17.68
C ASP A 201 -4.66 42.25 -18.68
N PRO A 202 -5.44 41.23 -18.28
CA PRO A 202 -5.75 40.12 -19.19
C PRO A 202 -6.58 40.55 -20.40
N TYR A 203 -7.23 41.73 -20.35
CA TYR A 203 -8.01 42.28 -21.45
C TYR A 203 -7.16 42.60 -22.68
N ASP A 204 -5.98 43.20 -22.49
CA ASP A 204 -5.04 43.52 -23.56
C ASP A 204 -3.78 42.64 -23.58
N GLY A 205 -3.53 41.91 -22.49
CA GLY A 205 -2.42 40.98 -22.32
C GLY A 205 -1.05 41.65 -22.21
N VAL A 206 -0.97 42.99 -22.07
CA VAL A 206 0.30 43.73 -22.11
C VAL A 206 0.42 44.86 -21.08
N THR A 207 -0.67 45.43 -20.57
CA THR A 207 -0.63 46.60 -19.67
C THR A 207 -0.49 46.19 -18.20
N PRO A 208 0.60 46.58 -17.49
CA PRO A 208 0.71 46.32 -16.06
C PRO A 208 -0.39 47.04 -15.27
N ILE A 209 -1.00 46.35 -14.29
CA ILE A 209 -2.11 46.90 -13.51
C ILE A 209 -1.65 47.52 -12.19
N THR A 210 -2.47 48.46 -11.70
CA THR A 210 -2.40 49.01 -10.34
C THR A 210 -3.73 48.78 -9.64
N THR A 211 -3.68 48.28 -8.40
CA THR A 211 -4.85 48.04 -7.57
C THR A 211 -4.68 48.63 -6.20
N THR A 212 -5.64 49.43 -5.75
CA THR A 212 -5.67 50.05 -4.43
C THR A 212 -6.80 49.46 -3.60
N LEU A 213 -6.47 48.90 -2.45
CA LEU A 213 -7.42 48.44 -1.44
C LEU A 213 -7.59 49.54 -0.39
N THR A 214 -8.83 49.94 -0.10
CA THR A 214 -9.17 50.76 1.07
C THR A 214 -9.77 49.84 2.13
N ILE A 215 -9.18 49.88 3.32
CA ILE A 215 -9.43 48.89 4.38
C ILE A 215 -9.54 49.62 5.72
N THR A 216 -10.62 49.41 6.47
CA THR A 216 -10.72 49.88 7.86
C THR A 216 -10.29 48.77 8.81
N PRO A 217 -9.21 48.98 9.59
CA PRO A 217 -8.69 47.93 10.43
C PRO A 217 -9.44 47.78 11.76
N LYS A 218 -9.47 46.57 12.35
CA LYS A 218 -10.11 46.28 13.65
C LYS A 218 -9.15 46.42 14.84
N ALA A 219 -7.85 46.38 14.57
CA ALA A 219 -6.79 46.49 15.55
C ALA A 219 -5.83 47.64 15.19
N SER A 220 -5.25 48.25 16.22
CA SER A 220 -4.17 49.22 16.07
C SER A 220 -2.84 48.50 16.25
N GLY A 221 -1.86 48.79 15.41
CA GLY A 221 -0.56 48.14 15.46
C GLY A 221 0.35 48.58 14.32
N THR A 222 1.55 47.98 14.24
CA THR A 222 2.48 48.20 13.14
C THR A 222 2.49 46.98 12.25
N VAL A 223 1.96 47.10 11.05
CA VAL A 223 1.90 46.04 10.04
C VAL A 223 3.30 45.80 9.49
N THR A 224 3.78 44.57 9.57
CA THR A 224 5.11 44.14 9.10
C THR A 224 5.02 43.00 8.07
N ILE A 225 3.87 42.33 7.97
CA ILE A 225 3.62 41.26 7.00
C ILE A 225 2.23 41.48 6.39
N LEU A 226 2.11 41.28 5.07
CA LEU A 226 0.83 41.16 4.37
C LEU A 226 0.61 39.70 4.01
N ARG A 227 -0.50 39.09 4.47
CA ARG A 227 -0.91 37.77 3.99
C ARG A 227 -2.12 37.90 3.08
N LEU A 228 -2.03 37.36 1.88
CA LEU A 228 -2.98 37.57 0.80
C LEU A 228 -3.58 36.25 0.37
N TRP A 229 -4.90 36.14 0.34
CA TRP A 229 -5.55 34.95 -0.18
C TRP A 229 -5.83 35.09 -1.67
N MET A 230 -5.12 34.35 -2.52
CA MET A 230 -5.12 34.62 -3.94
C MET A 230 -5.20 33.37 -4.82
N ALA A 231 -5.52 33.59 -6.09
CA ALA A 231 -5.39 32.61 -7.18
C ALA A 231 -4.82 33.28 -8.44
N LEU A 232 -4.04 32.54 -9.24
CA LEU A 232 -3.59 33.02 -10.55
C LEU A 232 -4.72 32.85 -11.58
N SER A 233 -5.09 33.93 -12.24
CA SER A 233 -6.00 33.88 -13.39
C SER A 233 -5.22 33.91 -14.71
N LYS A 234 -5.88 33.37 -15.75
CA LYS A 234 -5.40 32.95 -17.07
C LYS A 234 -4.32 33.82 -17.76
N PRO A 235 -3.58 33.22 -18.74
CA PRO A 235 -3.71 31.85 -19.19
C PRO A 235 -3.24 30.85 -18.13
N SER A 236 -3.97 29.76 -18.00
CA SER A 236 -3.50 28.54 -17.37
C SER A 236 -2.22 28.11 -18.10
N GLY A 237 -1.08 28.44 -17.50
CA GLY A 237 0.29 28.28 -17.99
C GLY A 237 1.24 28.80 -16.91
N ALA A 238 2.51 28.38 -16.92
CA ALA A 238 3.51 28.85 -15.96
C ALA A 238 3.46 30.39 -15.91
N GLY A 239 3.04 30.96 -14.77
CA GLY A 239 2.94 32.42 -14.63
C GLY A 239 4.30 33.10 -14.87
N TYR A 240 4.35 34.41 -14.63
CA TYR A 240 5.62 35.14 -14.69
C TYR A 240 6.00 35.74 -13.34
N ASP A 241 7.30 36.00 -13.18
CA ASP A 241 7.86 36.75 -12.06
C ASP A 241 7.36 38.21 -12.10
N ALA A 242 6.36 38.53 -11.30
CA ALA A 242 5.75 39.85 -11.25
C ALA A 242 6.55 40.77 -10.33
N GLN A 243 7.09 41.86 -10.88
CA GLN A 243 7.72 42.93 -10.12
C GLN A 243 6.63 43.84 -9.57
N VAL A 244 6.50 43.93 -8.25
CA VAL A 244 5.41 44.64 -7.58
C VAL A 244 5.97 45.60 -6.54
N GLN A 245 5.47 46.83 -6.54
CA GLN A 245 5.63 47.78 -5.44
C GLN A 245 4.37 47.82 -4.60
N ILE A 246 4.51 47.74 -3.29
CA ILE A 246 3.41 47.88 -2.33
C ILE A 246 3.57 49.19 -1.57
N ARG A 247 2.52 50.00 -1.54
CA ARG A 247 2.49 51.28 -0.83
C ARG A 247 1.34 51.34 0.17
N ALA A 248 1.61 51.78 1.40
CA ALA A 248 0.60 52.07 2.41
C ALA A 248 0.44 53.60 2.56
N ASP A 249 -0.77 54.11 2.33
CA ASP A 249 -1.09 55.56 2.27
C ASP A 249 -0.06 56.37 1.45
N GLY A 250 0.38 55.79 0.33
CA GLY A 250 1.35 56.36 -0.61
C GLY A 250 2.83 56.15 -0.26
N ALA A 251 3.16 55.72 0.97
CA ALA A 251 4.52 55.37 1.37
C ALA A 251 4.91 53.98 0.86
N LEU A 252 6.08 53.84 0.22
CA LEU A 252 6.59 52.54 -0.23
C LEU A 252 6.96 51.68 0.97
N VAL A 253 6.34 50.51 1.08
CA VAL A 253 6.54 49.56 2.21
C VAL A 253 7.18 48.25 1.75
N TRP A 254 7.13 47.93 0.45
CA TRP A 254 7.81 46.77 -0.13
C TRP A 254 8.05 46.97 -1.63
N ASP A 255 9.19 46.50 -2.12
CA ASP A 255 9.55 46.47 -3.54
C ASP A 255 10.26 45.14 -3.86
N GLY A 256 9.63 44.28 -4.65
CA GLY A 256 10.17 42.95 -4.90
C GLY A 256 9.54 42.23 -6.08
N THR A 257 9.97 40.97 -6.25
CA THR A 257 9.49 40.08 -7.30
C THR A 257 8.68 38.95 -6.69
N VAL A 258 7.46 38.75 -7.17
CA VAL A 258 6.58 37.65 -6.79
C VAL A 258 6.60 36.59 -7.90
N SER A 259 7.12 35.41 -7.57
CA SER A 259 7.16 34.29 -8.50
C SER A 259 5.88 33.44 -8.43
N PRO A 260 5.40 32.88 -9.56
CA PRO A 260 4.29 31.95 -9.55
C PRO A 260 4.74 30.61 -8.95
N LYS A 261 3.92 30.04 -8.07
CA LYS A 261 4.15 28.69 -7.54
C LYS A 261 3.96 27.65 -8.63
N GLN A 262 4.95 26.77 -8.84
CA GLN A 262 4.89 25.69 -9.83
C GLN A 262 4.40 24.39 -9.18
N TYR A 263 3.42 23.75 -9.81
CA TYR A 263 2.89 22.45 -9.40
C TYR A 263 3.17 21.40 -10.47
N GLU A 264 3.71 20.24 -10.06
CA GLU A 264 4.15 19.20 -10.99
C GLU A 264 3.00 18.40 -11.63
N THR A 265 1.81 18.35 -10.99
CA THR A 265 0.76 17.38 -11.36
C THR A 265 -0.63 17.95 -11.62
N ARG A 266 -0.85 19.27 -11.48
CA ARG A 266 -2.16 19.90 -11.67
C ARG A 266 -2.09 21.12 -12.58
N ALA A 267 -3.03 21.23 -13.52
CA ALA A 267 -3.33 22.51 -14.15
C ALA A 267 -3.87 23.45 -13.05
N GLN A 268 -3.20 24.56 -12.78
CA GLN A 268 -3.63 25.59 -11.81
C GLN A 268 -5.10 25.95 -12.04
N TRP A 269 -5.98 25.44 -11.21
CA TRP A 269 -7.41 25.77 -11.20
C TRP A 269 -7.73 26.37 -9.83
N VAL A 270 -7.80 27.70 -9.77
CA VAL A 270 -8.27 28.51 -8.61
C VAL A 270 -7.96 27.90 -7.24
N GLU A 271 -6.70 27.45 -7.03
CA GLU A 271 -6.31 26.92 -5.73
C GLU A 271 -6.20 28.10 -4.76
N ARG A 272 -6.94 27.97 -3.65
CA ARG A 272 -7.23 28.99 -2.66
C ARG A 272 -6.06 29.04 -1.67
N GLU A 273 -5.01 29.78 -1.98
CA GLU A 273 -3.79 29.77 -1.17
C GLU A 273 -3.46 31.13 -0.54
N PHE A 274 -2.89 31.08 0.66
CA PHE A 274 -2.25 32.25 1.25
C PHE A 274 -0.90 32.49 0.56
N HIS A 275 -0.58 33.76 0.38
CA HIS A 275 0.71 34.24 -0.07
C HIS A 275 1.16 35.35 0.89
N SER A 276 2.29 35.14 1.56
CA SER A 276 2.81 36.07 2.56
C SER A 276 3.97 36.93 2.04
N ILE A 277 3.89 38.23 2.27
CA ILE A 277 4.92 39.22 1.93
C ILE A 277 5.39 39.91 3.21
N ALA A 278 6.65 39.69 3.60
CA ALA A 278 7.31 40.47 4.64
C ALA A 278 7.69 41.85 4.07
N LEU A 279 7.27 42.91 4.75
CA LEU A 279 7.48 44.29 4.29
C LEU A 279 8.90 44.77 4.60
N ASP A 280 9.51 45.50 3.66
CA ASP A 280 10.82 46.14 3.87
C ASP A 280 10.74 47.24 4.94
N ALA A 281 9.58 47.90 5.03
CA ALA A 281 9.28 48.90 6.04
C ALA A 281 7.83 48.73 6.54
N GLY A 282 7.66 48.45 7.83
CA GLY A 282 6.34 48.36 8.43
C GLY A 282 5.61 49.71 8.50
N PHE A 283 4.28 49.68 8.53
CA PHE A 283 3.43 50.87 8.63
C PHE A 283 2.40 50.75 9.75
N SER A 284 2.06 51.87 10.41
CA SER A 284 1.12 51.86 11.52
C SER A 284 -0.33 51.99 11.04
N ILE A 285 -1.21 51.20 11.65
CA ILE A 285 -2.67 51.28 11.46
C ILE A 285 -3.35 51.57 12.80
N THR A 286 -4.54 52.20 12.73
CA THR A 286 -5.37 52.47 13.91
C THR A 286 -6.75 51.86 13.71
N ALA A 287 -7.22 51.07 14.68
CA ALA A 287 -8.55 50.48 14.66
C ALA A 287 -9.63 51.54 14.34
N GLY A 288 -10.51 51.23 13.38
CA GLY A 288 -11.58 52.11 12.91
C GLY A 288 -11.14 53.21 11.94
N THR A 289 -9.86 53.31 11.58
CA THR A 289 -9.34 54.34 10.65
C THR A 289 -8.92 53.72 9.32
N PRO A 290 -9.58 54.04 8.18
CA PRO A 290 -9.23 53.47 6.88
C PRO A 290 -7.75 53.69 6.49
N VAL A 291 -7.13 52.67 5.91
CA VAL A 291 -5.79 52.70 5.29
C VAL A 291 -5.91 52.30 3.82
N GLN A 292 -5.08 52.90 2.95
CA GLN A 292 -4.97 52.52 1.55
C GLN A 292 -3.72 51.70 1.30
N ILE A 293 -3.88 50.53 0.65
CA ILE A 293 -2.77 49.67 0.23
C ILE A 293 -2.81 49.56 -1.29
N GLU A 294 -1.81 50.15 -1.95
CA GLU A 294 -1.64 50.14 -3.40
C GLU A 294 -0.62 49.08 -3.81
N PHE A 295 -1.01 48.23 -4.76
CA PHE A 295 -0.19 47.23 -5.42
C PHE A 295 0.05 47.70 -6.86
N ARG A 296 1.30 47.99 -7.21
CA ARG A 296 1.67 48.50 -8.53
C ARG A 296 2.61 47.52 -9.23
N THR A 297 2.17 46.99 -10.36
CA THR A 297 2.99 46.09 -11.19
C THR A 297 3.95 46.90 -12.07
N LEU A 298 5.22 46.50 -12.13
CA LEU A 298 6.27 47.22 -12.85
C LEU A 298 6.64 46.59 -14.20
N ASN A 299 6.36 45.30 -14.39
CA ASN A 299 6.68 44.56 -15.62
C ASN A 299 5.45 43.87 -16.22
N ALA A 300 5.44 43.79 -17.56
CA ALA A 300 4.42 43.06 -18.30
C ALA A 300 4.73 41.54 -18.32
N GLY A 301 3.68 40.73 -18.40
CA GLY A 301 3.76 39.28 -18.47
C GLY A 301 2.41 38.66 -18.83
N THR A 302 2.31 37.34 -18.75
CA THR A 302 1.17 36.60 -19.28
C THR A 302 0.10 36.29 -18.24
N GLY A 303 -0.20 37.16 -17.27
CA GLY A 303 -1.28 36.87 -16.32
C GLY A 303 -1.51 37.91 -15.22
N ALA A 304 -2.56 37.71 -14.45
CA ALA A 304 -2.91 38.53 -13.29
C ALA A 304 -3.25 37.65 -12.07
N ALA A 305 -2.68 38.01 -10.91
CA ALA A 305 -3.05 37.42 -9.63
C ALA A 305 -4.35 38.05 -9.13
N LEU A 306 -5.30 37.21 -8.72
CA LEU A 306 -6.59 37.63 -8.18
C LEU A 306 -6.59 37.45 -6.66
N LEU A 307 -6.84 38.52 -5.92
CA LEU A 307 -7.15 38.50 -4.49
C LEU A 307 -8.63 38.18 -4.30
N TYR A 308 -8.95 37.26 -3.42
CA TYR A 308 -10.34 36.98 -3.10
C TYR A 308 -11.00 38.09 -2.25
N GLY A 309 -12.32 38.25 -2.38
CA GLY A 309 -13.07 39.19 -1.54
C GLY A 309 -14.55 38.85 -1.37
N LEU A 310 -15.11 39.31 -0.25
CA LEU A 310 -16.55 39.27 0.03
C LEU A 310 -17.22 40.57 -0.41
N CYS A 311 -18.41 40.52 -0.99
CA CYS A 311 -19.20 41.74 -1.22
C CYS A 311 -19.60 42.38 0.13
N THR A 312 -19.63 43.71 0.23
CA THR A 312 -20.17 44.40 1.43
C THR A 312 -21.02 45.61 1.03
N ASP A 313 -21.83 46.12 1.95
CA ASP A 313 -22.54 47.40 1.83
C ASP A 313 -21.73 48.59 2.39
N ASP A 314 -20.62 48.33 3.07
CA ASP A 314 -19.74 49.34 3.66
C ASP A 314 -18.60 49.77 2.70
N ASP A 315 -18.94 50.46 1.60
CA ASP A 315 -17.98 51.04 0.63
C ASP A 315 -16.97 52.02 1.27
N ALA A 316 -17.34 52.57 2.44
CA ALA A 316 -16.47 53.47 3.17
C ALA A 316 -15.37 52.70 3.91
N ALA A 317 -15.69 51.54 4.48
CA ALA A 317 -14.75 50.73 5.21
C ALA A 317 -13.94 49.76 4.34
N PHE A 318 -14.55 49.18 3.31
CA PHE A 318 -13.90 48.18 2.49
C PHE A 318 -14.21 48.34 1.01
N ARG A 319 -13.20 48.69 0.22
CA ARG A 319 -13.33 48.73 -1.25
C ARG A 319 -12.01 48.47 -1.97
N ALA A 320 -12.11 47.99 -3.21
CA ALA A 320 -11.00 47.93 -4.14
C ALA A 320 -11.23 48.85 -5.34
N VAL A 321 -10.15 49.41 -5.87
CA VAL A 321 -10.11 50.15 -7.13
C VAL A 321 -8.96 49.59 -7.95
N THR A 322 -9.20 49.19 -9.19
CA THR A 322 -8.17 48.63 -10.07
C THR A 322 -8.14 49.35 -11.41
N SER A 323 -6.97 49.38 -12.05
CA SER A 323 -6.78 49.84 -13.43
C SER A 323 -6.98 48.73 -14.46
N CYS A 324 -7.08 47.46 -14.04
CA CYS A 324 -7.43 46.34 -14.92
C CYS A 324 -8.77 46.63 -15.59
N ALA A 325 -8.93 46.43 -16.90
CA ALA A 325 -10.18 46.67 -17.62
C ALA A 325 -11.14 45.46 -17.56
N GLY A 326 -10.60 44.25 -17.46
CA GLY A 326 -11.38 43.01 -17.39
C GLY A 326 -10.52 41.75 -17.56
N LEU A 327 -11.06 40.58 -17.25
CA LEU A 327 -10.31 39.33 -17.40
C LEU A 327 -10.22 38.84 -18.85
N TYR A 328 -11.11 39.29 -19.75
CA TYR A 328 -11.14 38.85 -21.15
C TYR A 328 -11.74 39.92 -22.07
N ALA A 329 -11.17 40.09 -23.27
CA ALA A 329 -11.80 40.87 -24.33
C ALA A 329 -13.09 40.18 -24.84
N ALA A 330 -14.13 40.97 -25.13
CA ALA A 330 -15.41 40.47 -25.63
C ALA A 330 -15.22 39.58 -26.88
N GLY A 331 -15.74 38.35 -26.84
CA GLY A 331 -15.69 37.40 -27.97
C GLY A 331 -14.41 36.56 -28.11
N SER A 332 -13.43 36.70 -27.22
CA SER A 332 -12.11 36.05 -27.33
C SER A 332 -12.03 34.57 -26.89
N GLN A 333 -13.06 34.02 -26.23
CA GLN A 333 -13.05 32.64 -25.66
C GLN A 333 -14.15 31.71 -26.21
N GLY A 334 -14.92 32.11 -27.22
CA GLY A 334 -16.12 31.38 -27.65
C GLY A 334 -17.29 31.48 -26.66
N ALA A 335 -18.31 30.64 -26.81
CA ALA A 335 -19.51 30.66 -25.96
C ALA A 335 -19.14 30.53 -24.47
N PRO A 336 -19.78 31.28 -23.55
CA PRO A 336 -19.44 31.22 -22.14
C PRO A 336 -19.95 29.94 -21.48
N ASN A 337 -19.10 28.92 -21.38
CA ASN A 337 -19.51 27.69 -20.70
C ASN A 337 -19.46 27.85 -19.16
N ARG A 338 -18.93 28.97 -18.63
CA ARG A 338 -18.72 29.19 -17.19
C ARG A 338 -18.91 30.64 -16.75
N TYR A 339 -19.49 30.81 -15.56
CA TYR A 339 -19.93 32.09 -14.99
C TYR A 339 -18.82 33.11 -14.65
N TRP A 340 -17.56 32.68 -14.50
CA TRP A 340 -16.43 33.55 -14.12
C TRP A 340 -15.65 34.11 -15.31
N GLN A 341 -16.00 33.72 -16.53
CA GLN A 341 -15.23 34.03 -17.75
C GLN A 341 -15.39 35.49 -18.24
N TYR A 342 -16.20 36.31 -17.58
CA TYR A 342 -16.42 37.71 -17.98
C TYR A 342 -16.66 38.56 -16.73
N ILE A 343 -15.57 39.07 -16.16
CA ILE A 343 -15.61 40.10 -15.11
C ILE A 343 -14.93 41.34 -15.69
N ASP A 344 -15.71 42.41 -15.88
CA ASP A 344 -15.22 43.72 -16.27
C ASP A 344 -14.89 44.51 -15.01
N TYR A 345 -13.74 45.18 -15.00
CA TYR A 345 -13.34 46.10 -13.94
C TYR A 345 -13.19 47.49 -14.56
N PRO A 346 -14.24 48.33 -14.64
CA PRO A 346 -14.08 49.64 -15.24
C PRO A 346 -13.05 50.46 -14.44
N ALA A 347 -12.06 51.01 -15.14
CA ALA A 347 -10.98 51.75 -14.51
C ALA A 347 -11.53 52.90 -13.65
N GLY A 348 -11.20 52.89 -12.35
CA GLY A 348 -11.63 53.91 -11.39
C GLY A 348 -12.94 53.63 -10.65
N ASP A 349 -13.65 52.55 -10.98
CA ASP A 349 -14.83 52.12 -10.22
C ASP A 349 -14.43 51.60 -8.83
N ARG A 350 -15.30 51.86 -7.86
CA ARG A 350 -15.18 51.35 -6.49
C ARG A 350 -15.95 50.06 -6.34
N TRP A 351 -15.26 49.04 -5.87
CA TRP A 351 -15.81 47.73 -5.62
C TRP A 351 -15.96 47.57 -4.12
N PRO A 352 -17.17 47.74 -3.53
CA PRO A 352 -17.37 47.58 -2.10
C PRO A 352 -17.22 46.10 -1.73
N THR A 353 -16.01 45.75 -1.32
CA THR A 353 -15.59 44.39 -1.08
C THR A 353 -14.62 44.35 0.08
N ILE A 354 -14.79 43.37 0.96
CA ILE A 354 -13.87 43.05 2.03
C ILE A 354 -12.78 42.17 1.42
N PRO A 355 -11.56 42.70 1.20
CA PRO A 355 -10.48 41.91 0.65
C PRO A 355 -10.03 40.83 1.65
N CYS A 356 -9.73 39.63 1.15
CA CYS A 356 -9.15 38.53 1.93
C CYS A 356 -7.65 38.75 2.14
N VAL A 357 -7.33 39.81 2.89
CA VAL A 357 -5.97 40.20 3.27
C VAL A 357 -5.86 40.28 4.80
N ILE A 358 -4.70 39.93 5.31
CA ILE A 358 -4.35 40.02 6.73
C ILE A 358 -3.22 41.04 6.88
N LEU A 359 -3.46 42.07 7.68
CA LEU A 359 -2.49 43.09 8.07
C LEU A 359 -1.79 42.66 9.37
N ALA A 360 -0.75 41.84 9.24
CA ALA A 360 -0.11 41.20 10.37
C ALA A 360 0.95 42.10 11.03
N PHE A 361 0.95 42.14 12.37
CA PHE A 361 1.89 42.95 13.16
C PHE A 361 3.26 42.28 13.42
N GLY A 362 3.45 41.05 12.93
CA GLY A 362 4.69 40.30 13.07
C GLY A 362 4.86 39.59 14.41
N THR A 363 3.76 39.33 15.13
CA THR A 363 3.79 38.59 16.40
C THR A 363 3.73 37.08 16.24
N GLY A 364 3.12 36.57 15.15
CA GLY A 364 3.07 35.16 14.77
C GLY A 364 3.26 34.20 15.94
N ARG A 365 2.27 34.12 16.84
CA ARG A 365 2.34 33.18 17.94
C ARG A 365 1.70 31.87 17.51
N GLU A 366 2.21 30.79 18.05
CA GLU A 366 1.57 29.49 17.94
C GLU A 366 0.22 29.51 18.69
N ALA A 367 -0.81 28.92 18.08
CA ALA A 367 -2.05 28.63 18.78
C ALA A 367 -1.76 27.66 19.90
N THR A 368 -2.42 27.89 21.02
CA THR A 368 -2.35 26.97 22.15
C THR A 368 -3.06 25.66 21.79
N VAL A 369 -2.65 24.59 22.47
CA VAL A 369 -3.29 23.28 22.37
C VAL A 369 -4.82 23.39 22.59
N SER A 370 -5.27 24.12 23.62
CA SER A 370 -6.70 24.30 23.90
C SER A 370 -7.46 24.99 22.77
N GLU A 371 -6.86 25.99 22.15
CA GLU A 371 -7.44 26.72 21.01
C GLU A 371 -7.61 25.81 19.78
N TYR A 372 -6.64 24.93 19.55
CA TYR A 372 -6.71 23.91 18.49
C TYR A 372 -7.76 22.83 18.80
N GLN A 373 -7.87 22.44 20.06
CA GLN A 373 -8.84 21.46 20.54
C GLN A 373 -10.28 21.94 20.35
N ASP A 374 -10.57 23.19 20.71
CA ASP A 374 -11.90 23.80 20.53
C ASP A 374 -12.30 23.85 19.05
N TYR A 375 -11.34 24.11 18.16
CA TYR A 375 -11.58 24.12 16.72
C TYR A 375 -11.95 22.73 16.16
N VAL A 376 -11.20 21.69 16.51
CA VAL A 376 -11.51 20.31 16.04
C VAL A 376 -12.81 19.79 16.65
N ALA A 377 -13.07 20.10 17.93
CA ALA A 377 -14.34 19.75 18.58
C ALA A 377 -15.53 20.39 17.87
N ALA A 378 -15.41 21.66 17.47
CA ALA A 378 -16.43 22.36 16.71
C ALA A 378 -16.62 21.74 15.31
N ASP A 379 -15.55 21.32 14.61
CA ASP A 379 -15.64 20.66 13.30
C ASP A 379 -16.34 19.29 13.38
N CYS A 380 -15.96 18.45 14.35
CA CYS A 380 -16.59 17.15 14.57
C CYS A 380 -18.06 17.29 15.00
N THR A 381 -18.37 18.25 15.86
CA THR A 381 -19.75 18.55 16.27
C THR A 381 -20.57 19.03 15.08
N ALA A 382 -20.03 19.94 14.26
CA ALA A 382 -20.68 20.41 13.05
C ALA A 382 -20.91 19.27 12.05
N HIS A 383 -19.96 18.35 11.90
CA HIS A 383 -20.14 17.15 11.09
C HIS A 383 -21.23 16.23 11.65
N ALA A 384 -21.20 15.93 12.94
CA ALA A 384 -22.20 15.08 13.59
C ALA A 384 -23.60 15.70 13.50
N ASP A 385 -23.73 17.00 13.76
CA ASP A 385 -24.98 17.75 13.60
C ASP A 385 -25.44 17.73 12.14
N ALA A 386 -24.53 17.89 11.18
CA ALA A 386 -24.81 17.79 9.74
C ALA A 386 -25.02 16.34 9.24
N VAL A 387 -24.82 15.31 10.05
CA VAL A 387 -25.21 13.94 9.72
C VAL A 387 -26.54 13.62 10.40
N ALA A 388 -26.67 13.92 11.69
CA ALA A 388 -27.88 13.73 12.50
C ALA A 388 -29.06 14.56 11.98
N GLN A 389 -28.84 15.81 11.57
CA GLN A 389 -29.91 16.65 11.03
C GLN A 389 -30.46 16.11 9.69
N TRP A 390 -29.73 15.23 8.98
CA TRP A 390 -29.98 14.89 7.57
C TRP A 390 -30.27 13.42 7.30
N LEU A 391 -29.60 12.48 7.98
CA LEU A 391 -29.93 11.05 7.90
C LEU A 391 -31.14 10.69 8.77
N ASP A 392 -31.45 11.46 9.82
CA ASP A 392 -32.51 11.14 10.78
C ASP A 392 -33.89 11.73 10.43
N ALA A 393 -33.96 12.76 9.57
CA ALA A 393 -35.20 13.49 9.29
C ALA A 393 -35.68 13.31 7.83
N ASP A 394 -36.93 12.93 7.60
CA ASP A 394 -37.50 12.89 6.23
C ASP A 394 -37.72 14.31 5.72
N TRP A 395 -36.77 14.84 4.95
CA TRP A 395 -36.84 16.21 4.45
C TRP A 395 -37.84 16.32 3.31
N GLN A 396 -38.94 17.03 3.58
CA GLN A 396 -39.99 17.26 2.60
C GLN A 396 -39.90 18.68 2.06
N THR A 397 -39.94 18.81 0.74
CA THR A 397 -40.08 20.11 0.08
C THR A 397 -41.54 20.54 0.14
N ILE A 398 -41.76 21.70 0.76
CA ILE A 398 -43.05 22.37 0.85
C ILE A 398 -43.02 23.57 -0.10
N GLU A 399 -44.00 23.66 -0.98
CA GLU A 399 -44.20 24.85 -1.81
C GLU A 399 -44.77 25.96 -0.91
N LEU A 400 -44.01 27.04 -0.69
CA LEU A 400 -44.39 28.13 0.22
C LEU A 400 -45.10 29.27 -0.49
N TRP A 401 -44.70 29.51 -1.73
CA TRP A 401 -45.34 30.48 -2.61
C TRP A 401 -45.04 30.14 -4.06
N LYS A 402 -46.02 30.36 -4.92
CA LYS A 402 -45.86 30.22 -6.36
C LYS A 402 -46.64 31.32 -7.04
N ALA A 403 -45.95 32.11 -7.85
CA ALA A 403 -46.60 33.09 -8.71
C ALA A 403 -47.62 32.39 -9.63
N PRO A 404 -48.78 33.00 -9.93
CA PRO A 404 -49.65 32.51 -10.99
C PRO A 404 -48.92 32.60 -12.34
N PHE A 405 -48.56 31.46 -12.91
CA PHE A 405 -48.06 31.38 -14.28
C PHE A 405 -49.24 31.37 -15.24
N HIS A 406 -49.56 32.50 -15.88
CA HIS A 406 -50.56 32.53 -16.96
C HIS A 406 -49.88 32.48 -18.34
N TYR A 407 -49.92 31.31 -18.98
CA TYR A 407 -49.59 31.13 -20.40
C TYR A 407 -50.86 30.73 -21.17
N ARG A 408 -51.30 31.54 -22.15
CA ARG A 408 -52.29 31.13 -23.17
C ARG A 408 -51.55 30.62 -24.42
N ALA A 409 -51.72 29.33 -24.75
CA ALA A 409 -51.34 28.81 -26.05
C ALA A 409 -52.29 29.35 -27.14
N ALA A 410 -51.74 29.74 -28.28
CA ALA A 410 -52.51 30.26 -29.41
C ALA A 410 -53.57 29.25 -29.91
N GLY A 411 -54.81 29.70 -30.07
CA GLY A 411 -55.85 28.93 -30.75
C GLY A 411 -57.31 29.15 -30.36
N THR A 412 -57.77 30.38 -30.10
CA THR A 412 -59.14 30.88 -30.46
C THR A 412 -59.34 32.32 -29.98
N PHE A 413 -60.05 33.09 -30.81
CA PHE A 413 -60.31 34.53 -30.67
C PHE A 413 -61.18 34.90 -29.45
N ASN A 414 -60.97 36.13 -28.97
CA ASN A 414 -61.79 36.97 -28.07
C ASN A 414 -61.47 36.96 -26.56
N GLU A 415 -60.60 37.91 -26.21
CA GLU A 415 -60.52 38.69 -24.96
C GLU A 415 -60.08 38.02 -23.64
N THR A 416 -59.65 38.91 -22.72
CA THR A 416 -58.47 38.99 -21.82
C THR A 416 -58.21 37.82 -20.85
N PRO A 417 -56.92 37.53 -20.52
CA PRO A 417 -56.34 38.02 -19.26
C PRO A 417 -54.96 38.68 -19.45
N LYS A 418 -54.79 39.85 -18.84
CA LYS A 418 -53.51 40.42 -18.43
C LYS A 418 -53.36 40.04 -16.96
N GLU A 419 -52.26 39.40 -16.59
CA GLU A 419 -51.61 39.54 -15.28
C GLU A 419 -50.30 38.75 -15.29
N PHE A 420 -49.19 39.46 -15.08
CA PHE A 420 -47.91 38.89 -14.68
C PHE A 420 -47.76 39.22 -13.20
N GLU A 421 -47.62 38.24 -12.32
CA GLU A 421 -47.26 38.53 -10.93
C GLU A 421 -46.01 37.75 -10.55
N TYR A 422 -44.87 38.14 -11.12
CA TYR A 422 -43.56 37.94 -10.51
C TYR A 422 -43.22 39.16 -9.67
N ILE A 423 -42.50 38.97 -8.56
CA ILE A 423 -42.04 40.07 -7.71
C ILE A 423 -40.60 40.39 -8.12
N PRO A 424 -40.30 41.62 -8.59
CA PRO A 424 -38.96 41.98 -9.01
C PRO A 424 -38.07 42.16 -7.78
N LEU A 425 -36.84 41.67 -7.88
CA LEU A 425 -35.78 41.82 -6.90
C LEU A 425 -34.55 42.37 -7.61
N GLY A 426 -33.76 43.28 -7.02
CA GLY A 426 -32.48 43.71 -7.62
C GLY A 426 -32.20 45.20 -7.54
N TRP A 427 -31.71 45.81 -8.62
CA TRP A 427 -31.28 47.21 -8.64
C TRP A 427 -31.97 48.02 -9.74
N SER A 428 -32.15 49.30 -9.47
CA SER A 428 -32.65 50.29 -10.42
C SER A 428 -32.01 51.62 -10.09
N ASN A 429 -30.81 51.88 -10.62
CA ASN A 429 -29.99 53.06 -10.33
C ASN A 429 -30.82 54.31 -9.96
N PRO A 430 -30.71 54.85 -8.73
CA PRO A 430 -29.81 54.48 -7.62
C PRO A 430 -30.46 53.58 -6.55
N THR A 431 -31.66 53.04 -6.77
CA THR A 431 -32.45 52.35 -5.74
C THR A 431 -32.28 50.84 -5.76
N LYS A 432 -32.25 50.23 -4.57
CA LYS A 432 -32.42 48.79 -4.37
C LYS A 432 -33.91 48.45 -4.43
N ILE A 433 -34.25 47.36 -5.10
CA ILE A 433 -35.62 46.86 -5.20
C ILE A 433 -35.70 45.58 -4.36
N GLU A 434 -36.48 45.64 -3.30
CA GLU A 434 -36.76 44.53 -2.40
C GLU A 434 -38.01 43.77 -2.86
N ALA A 435 -38.04 42.47 -2.60
CA ALA A 435 -39.21 41.64 -2.84
C ALA A 435 -39.87 41.26 -1.51
N VAL A 436 -41.16 41.54 -1.35
CA VAL A 436 -41.95 41.10 -0.20
C VAL A 436 -43.02 40.13 -0.67
N VAL A 437 -42.90 38.85 -0.29
CA VAL A 437 -43.69 37.75 -0.85
C VAL A 437 -44.51 37.07 0.25
N PRO A 438 -45.83 36.86 0.08
CA PRO A 438 -46.61 36.09 1.04
C PRO A 438 -46.21 34.61 0.95
N ILE A 439 -45.91 33.98 2.09
CA ILE A 439 -45.59 32.56 2.21
C ILE A 439 -46.60 31.87 3.12
N ALA A 440 -47.00 30.65 2.77
CA ALA A 440 -47.90 29.83 3.58
C ALA A 440 -47.60 28.34 3.38
N SER A 441 -48.00 27.51 4.35
CA SER A 441 -47.97 26.04 4.25
C SER A 441 -49.38 25.48 4.40
N GLY A 442 -49.66 24.36 3.70
CA GLY A 442 -50.94 23.63 3.82
C GLY A 442 -51.09 22.85 5.14
N GLU A 443 -49.99 22.67 5.86
CA GLU A 443 -49.89 21.95 7.13
C GLU A 443 -48.96 22.68 8.11
N ASP A 444 -49.06 22.35 9.40
CA ASP A 444 -48.14 22.88 10.42
C ASP A 444 -46.73 22.38 10.13
N ALA A 445 -45.82 23.32 9.81
CA ALA A 445 -44.47 23.01 9.38
C ALA A 445 -43.46 23.97 10.01
N THR A 446 -42.30 23.43 10.37
CA THR A 446 -41.13 24.24 10.72
C THR A 446 -40.18 24.21 9.53
N VAL A 447 -40.11 25.33 8.80
CA VAL A 447 -39.27 25.49 7.62
C VAL A 447 -37.86 25.86 8.04
N GLU A 448 -36.85 25.13 7.58
CA GLU A 448 -35.44 25.35 7.98
C GLU A 448 -34.49 25.62 6.81
N TRP A 449 -35.00 25.58 5.59
CA TRP A 449 -34.33 26.10 4.41
C TRP A 449 -35.37 26.72 3.48
N VAL A 450 -34.96 27.67 2.66
CA VAL A 450 -35.78 28.33 1.64
C VAL A 450 -35.03 28.31 0.31
N ARG A 451 -35.73 27.93 -0.76
CA ARG A 451 -35.25 28.04 -2.14
C ARG A 451 -36.07 29.10 -2.87
N ILE A 452 -35.39 30.05 -3.49
CA ILE A 452 -35.99 31.11 -4.30
C ILE A 452 -35.70 30.81 -5.76
N ASP A 453 -36.72 30.41 -6.51
CA ASP A 453 -36.60 30.13 -7.94
C ASP A 453 -36.82 31.43 -8.74
N VAL A 454 -35.84 31.82 -9.56
CA VAL A 454 -35.90 32.96 -10.48
C VAL A 454 -35.91 32.51 -11.95
N ILE A 455 -36.55 33.29 -12.83
CA ILE A 455 -36.73 32.91 -14.24
C ILE A 455 -35.48 33.22 -15.08
N ALA A 456 -35.14 34.50 -15.21
CA ALA A 456 -33.96 35.01 -15.91
C ALA A 456 -33.69 36.47 -15.48
N PRO A 457 -32.42 36.92 -15.39
CA PRO A 457 -32.12 38.33 -15.16
C PRO A 457 -32.50 39.16 -16.39
N GLU A 458 -33.20 40.27 -16.19
CA GLU A 458 -33.51 41.24 -17.25
C GLU A 458 -32.73 42.54 -17.02
N SER A 459 -32.01 42.99 -18.06
CA SER A 459 -31.39 44.32 -18.13
C SER A 459 -32.33 45.24 -18.92
N PHE A 460 -32.81 46.32 -18.30
CA PHE A 460 -33.74 47.25 -18.97
C PHE A 460 -32.97 48.38 -19.67
N PRO A 461 -32.97 48.50 -21.01
CA PRO A 461 -32.30 49.61 -21.68
C PRO A 461 -33.12 50.90 -21.52
N GLY A 462 -32.51 51.94 -20.97
CA GLY A 462 -33.02 53.32 -21.04
C GLY A 462 -33.88 53.71 -19.84
N GLY A 463 -33.36 54.63 -19.04
CA GLY A 463 -34.13 55.31 -18.01
C GLY A 463 -35.28 56.10 -18.64
N ASP A 464 -36.49 55.58 -18.50
CA ASP A 464 -37.73 56.35 -18.48
C ASP A 464 -38.70 55.65 -17.52
N ALA A 465 -39.54 56.47 -16.88
CA ALA A 465 -40.40 56.09 -15.77
C ALA A 465 -41.29 54.86 -16.04
N ASP A 466 -41.42 54.03 -14.99
CA ASP A 466 -42.43 53.00 -14.69
C ASP A 466 -43.83 53.21 -15.34
N PRO A 467 -44.72 52.19 -15.56
CA PRO A 467 -44.64 50.73 -15.34
C PRO A 467 -45.14 49.87 -16.55
N PHE A 468 -44.77 48.58 -16.67
CA PHE A 468 -45.43 47.57 -17.54
C PHE A 468 -45.43 47.73 -19.08
N ALA A 469 -44.37 48.24 -19.74
CA ALA A 469 -44.37 48.36 -21.21
C ALA A 469 -43.10 47.85 -21.90
N TYR A 470 -43.05 46.55 -22.20
CA TYR A 470 -42.41 46.08 -23.44
C TYR A 470 -43.31 45.05 -24.13
N SER A 471 -44.13 45.57 -25.05
CA SER A 471 -44.76 44.81 -26.11
C SER A 471 -43.72 44.49 -27.18
N ASN A 472 -43.09 43.32 -27.11
CA ASN A 472 -42.62 42.68 -28.33
C ASN A 472 -42.88 41.18 -28.26
N TRP A 473 -43.81 40.77 -29.12
CA TRP A 473 -44.24 39.41 -29.36
C TRP A 473 -43.08 38.61 -29.93
N LEU A 474 -42.60 37.63 -29.16
CA LEU A 474 -41.98 36.35 -29.54
C LEU A 474 -41.03 35.93 -28.40
N ILE A 475 -41.54 35.19 -27.41
CA ILE A 475 -40.68 34.25 -26.66
C ILE A 475 -41.20 32.83 -26.94
N PRO A 476 -40.91 32.25 -28.12
CA PRO A 476 -41.06 30.83 -28.31
C PRO A 476 -39.96 30.11 -27.52
N LYS A 477 -40.37 29.04 -26.83
CA LYS A 477 -39.59 27.83 -26.56
C LYS A 477 -38.28 27.77 -27.39
N TRP A 478 -37.13 27.72 -26.68
CA TRP A 478 -35.77 27.36 -27.13
C TRP A 478 -34.65 28.40 -26.88
N TYR A 479 -34.86 29.40 -26.03
CA TYR A 479 -33.74 30.14 -25.42
C TYR A 479 -33.35 29.51 -24.07
N GLY A 480 -33.04 28.21 -24.11
CA GLY A 480 -32.53 27.46 -22.96
C GLY A 480 -31.10 27.84 -22.56
N ASP A 481 -30.31 28.38 -23.49
CA ASP A 481 -28.88 28.65 -23.26
C ASP A 481 -28.43 30.03 -23.78
N ALA A 482 -29.01 30.57 -24.86
CA ALA A 482 -28.42 31.75 -25.54
C ALA A 482 -28.66 33.15 -24.90
N ILE A 483 -29.58 33.31 -23.93
CA ILE A 483 -29.67 34.56 -23.14
C ILE A 483 -28.72 34.53 -21.93
N TYR A 484 -28.38 33.33 -21.45
CA TYR A 484 -27.24 33.13 -20.53
C TYR A 484 -25.93 33.51 -21.23
N GLU A 485 -25.77 33.18 -22.51
CA GLU A 485 -24.55 33.43 -23.28
C GLU A 485 -24.32 34.90 -23.67
N ALA A 486 -25.36 35.74 -23.76
CA ALA A 486 -25.24 37.10 -24.30
C ALA A 486 -24.83 38.18 -23.29
N ASN A 487 -25.14 38.01 -22.00
CA ASN A 487 -24.87 39.02 -20.95
C ASN A 487 -24.02 38.46 -19.80
N ASN A 488 -23.06 37.61 -20.13
CA ASN A 488 -22.30 36.77 -19.19
C ASN A 488 -21.42 37.52 -18.14
N ARG A 489 -21.67 38.81 -17.90
CA ARG A 489 -21.18 39.65 -16.80
C ARG A 489 -21.89 39.23 -15.51
N SER A 490 -21.33 38.25 -14.81
CA SER A 490 -21.86 37.81 -13.51
C SER A 490 -21.59 38.88 -12.45
N TYR A 491 -22.51 39.85 -12.27
CA TYR A 491 -22.55 40.61 -11.02
C TYR A 491 -23.27 39.74 -9.98
N PRO A 492 -22.59 39.17 -8.97
CA PRO A 492 -23.26 38.45 -7.91
C PRO A 492 -24.14 39.46 -7.14
N ALA A 493 -25.45 39.32 -7.27
CA ALA A 493 -26.38 40.04 -6.42
C ALA A 493 -26.54 39.31 -5.10
N THR A 494 -26.45 40.09 -4.05
CA THR A 494 -26.41 39.59 -2.70
C THR A 494 -27.66 40.03 -1.96
N PHE A 495 -28.29 39.13 -1.21
CA PHE A 495 -29.56 39.44 -0.53
C PHE A 495 -29.50 39.22 0.98
N ARG A 496 -30.55 39.62 1.69
CA ARG A 496 -30.87 39.31 3.10
C ARG A 496 -32.34 38.88 3.18
N LEU A 497 -32.66 37.91 4.04
CA LEU A 497 -34.01 37.38 4.22
C LEU A 497 -34.60 37.80 5.57
N HIS A 498 -35.84 38.29 5.55
CA HIS A 498 -36.61 38.63 6.74
C HIS A 498 -38.00 38.01 6.69
N ILE A 499 -38.57 37.72 7.85
CA ILE A 499 -39.96 37.29 7.99
C ILE A 499 -40.77 38.27 8.82
N GLY A 500 -42.05 38.43 8.48
CA GLY A 500 -42.99 39.25 9.24
C GLY A 500 -44.41 38.72 9.15
N ASP A 501 -45.25 39.13 10.09
CA ASP A 501 -46.67 38.77 10.11
C ASP A 501 -47.52 39.71 9.22
N SER A 502 -46.91 40.75 8.65
CA SER A 502 -47.54 41.65 7.67
C SER A 502 -46.55 42.05 6.57
N ALA A 503 -47.07 42.44 5.40
CA ALA A 503 -46.28 42.95 4.27
C ALA A 503 -45.51 44.26 4.57
N SER A 504 -45.78 44.91 5.71
CA SER A 504 -45.14 46.16 6.14
C SER A 504 -44.23 46.00 7.36
N GLY A 505 -44.08 44.79 7.89
CA GLY A 505 -43.35 44.50 9.12
C GLY A 505 -44.22 44.55 10.39
N PRO A 506 -43.64 44.46 11.61
CA PRO A 506 -42.20 44.39 11.90
C PRO A 506 -41.53 43.15 11.29
N TRP A 507 -40.27 43.31 10.92
CA TRP A 507 -39.48 42.30 10.22
C TRP A 507 -38.43 41.69 11.16
N THR A 508 -38.33 40.37 11.17
CA THR A 508 -37.30 39.61 11.88
C THR A 508 -36.36 39.01 10.84
N ALA A 509 -35.06 39.27 10.93
CA ALA A 509 -34.08 38.60 10.08
C ALA A 509 -34.08 37.09 10.37
N VAL A 510 -34.10 36.26 9.32
CA VAL A 510 -34.13 34.79 9.44
C VAL A 510 -32.86 34.13 8.90
N GLY A 511 -31.80 34.90 8.71
CA GLY A 511 -30.46 34.43 8.37
C GLY A 511 -29.40 35.39 8.91
N GLU A 512 -28.37 34.86 9.56
CA GLU A 512 -27.22 35.60 10.09
C GLU A 512 -26.12 35.72 9.01
N GLY A 513 -25.59 36.92 8.81
CA GLY A 513 -24.27 37.15 8.17
C GLY A 513 -24.07 36.78 6.70
N ALA A 514 -25.01 36.14 6.01
CA ALA A 514 -24.70 35.61 4.68
C ALA A 514 -25.08 36.53 3.52
N ILE A 515 -24.07 36.74 2.69
CA ILE A 515 -24.12 37.31 1.36
C ILE A 515 -24.74 36.25 0.43
N TRP A 516 -26.05 36.29 0.18
CA TRP A 516 -26.74 35.25 -0.61
C TRP A 516 -26.65 35.46 -2.13
N ARG A 517 -26.07 34.53 -2.89
CA ARG A 517 -26.13 34.54 -4.36
C ARG A 517 -27.43 33.88 -4.84
N ILE A 518 -28.31 34.62 -5.52
CA ILE A 518 -29.43 33.97 -6.23
C ILE A 518 -28.89 33.38 -7.53
N ALA A 519 -28.70 32.06 -7.52
CA ALA A 519 -28.57 31.23 -8.70
C ALA A 519 -29.86 30.41 -8.86
N LYS A 520 -30.26 30.14 -10.11
CA LYS A 520 -31.46 29.34 -10.40
C LYS A 520 -31.36 27.98 -9.70
N HIS A 521 -32.38 27.61 -8.92
CA HIS A 521 -32.48 26.35 -8.16
C HIS A 521 -31.58 26.19 -6.93
N PHE A 522 -30.99 27.27 -6.40
CA PHE A 522 -30.18 27.22 -5.19
C PHE A 522 -31.02 27.34 -3.90
N ALA A 523 -30.95 26.33 -3.02
CA ALA A 523 -31.59 26.34 -1.70
C ALA A 523 -30.64 26.94 -0.64
N VAL A 524 -31.21 27.63 0.35
CA VAL A 524 -30.47 28.36 1.37
C VAL A 524 -31.00 28.04 2.76
N ASP A 525 -30.10 27.83 3.72
CA ASP A 525 -30.44 27.57 5.12
C ASP A 525 -31.02 28.82 5.78
N VAL A 526 -32.08 28.63 6.58
CA VAL A 526 -32.70 29.71 7.35
C VAL A 526 -32.87 29.30 8.81
N ALA A 527 -32.91 30.29 9.71
CA ALA A 527 -33.38 30.08 11.07
C ALA A 527 -34.79 29.46 11.03
N PRO A 528 -35.15 28.51 11.91
CA PRO A 528 -36.43 27.82 11.85
C PRO A 528 -37.64 28.76 11.79
N ILE A 529 -38.43 28.66 10.74
CA ILE A 529 -39.66 29.43 10.50
C ILE A 529 -40.86 28.54 10.81
N ALA A 530 -41.57 28.84 11.89
CA ALA A 530 -42.83 28.17 12.22
C ALA A 530 -43.98 28.72 11.37
N LEU A 531 -44.50 27.88 10.46
CA LEU A 531 -45.70 28.14 9.66
C LEU A 531 -46.85 27.26 10.17
N ALA A 532 -47.89 27.91 10.68
CA ALA A 532 -49.13 27.21 11.00
C ALA A 532 -49.96 27.00 9.72
N ALA A 533 -50.66 25.87 9.63
CA ALA A 533 -51.47 25.49 8.48
C ALA A 533 -52.45 26.61 8.09
N GLY A 534 -52.37 27.06 6.83
CA GLY A 534 -53.26 28.08 6.29
C GLY A 534 -53.03 29.51 6.81
N ILE A 535 -52.00 29.78 7.61
CA ILE A 535 -51.63 31.13 8.05
C ILE A 535 -50.57 31.72 7.12
N THR A 536 -50.87 32.89 6.54
CA THR A 536 -49.94 33.63 5.68
C THR A 536 -48.97 34.45 6.52
N ARG A 537 -47.67 34.28 6.27
CA ARG A 537 -46.61 35.21 6.69
C ARG A 537 -46.01 35.88 5.46
N TYR A 538 -45.07 36.81 5.64
CA TYR A 538 -44.41 37.51 4.55
C TYR A 538 -42.90 37.33 4.63
N LEU A 539 -42.27 36.95 3.51
CA LEU A 539 -40.83 36.87 3.33
C LEU A 539 -40.36 38.12 2.58
N ARG A 540 -39.52 38.94 3.21
CA ARG A 540 -38.84 40.08 2.59
C ARG A 540 -37.42 39.68 2.18
N ILE A 541 -37.11 39.85 0.90
CA ILE A 541 -35.81 39.56 0.28
C ILE A 541 -35.20 40.91 -0.12
N GLU A 542 -34.13 41.30 0.56
CA GLU A 542 -33.53 42.64 0.48
C GLU A 542 -32.14 42.58 -0.19
N PRO A 543 -31.87 43.26 -1.32
CA PRO A 543 -30.53 43.34 -1.90
C PRO A 543 -29.57 44.15 -1.02
N ILE A 544 -28.39 43.63 -0.71
CA ILE A 544 -27.42 44.29 0.17
C ILE A 544 -26.30 45.02 -0.58
N ASN A 545 -25.87 44.58 -1.76
CA ASN A 545 -24.90 45.33 -2.57
C ASN A 545 -25.57 46.35 -3.50
N GLY A 546 -24.86 47.43 -3.83
CA GLY A 546 -25.25 48.38 -4.89
C GLY A 546 -24.77 47.85 -6.23
N GLY A 547 -25.66 47.70 -7.20
CA GLY A 547 -25.27 47.37 -8.58
C GLY A 547 -24.31 48.41 -9.18
N PRO A 548 -23.71 48.13 -10.36
CA PRO A 548 -22.75 49.04 -10.99
C PRO A 548 -23.33 50.44 -11.18
N THR A 549 -22.50 51.47 -11.03
CA THR A 549 -22.91 52.89 -11.11
C THR A 549 -22.86 53.47 -12.52
N ILE A 550 -22.29 52.72 -13.48
CA ILE A 550 -22.15 53.03 -14.92
C ILE A 550 -22.49 51.79 -15.77
N GLY A 551 -23.01 51.96 -16.98
CA GLY A 551 -23.31 50.84 -17.92
C GLY A 551 -24.77 50.37 -17.97
N THR A 552 -25.04 49.35 -18.80
CA THR A 552 -26.38 48.77 -19.02
C THR A 552 -26.89 47.93 -17.83
N GLU A 553 -26.00 47.57 -16.92
CA GLU A 553 -26.22 46.69 -15.77
C GLU A 553 -26.74 47.43 -14.52
N GLN A 554 -26.77 48.76 -14.57
CA GLN A 554 -27.34 49.67 -13.56
C GLN A 554 -28.80 49.38 -13.16
N VAL A 555 -29.53 48.63 -13.98
CA VAL A 555 -30.98 48.42 -13.93
C VAL A 555 -31.35 46.95 -14.07
N THR A 556 -30.62 46.08 -13.38
CA THR A 556 -30.83 44.63 -13.40
C THR A 556 -31.88 44.20 -12.38
N ARG A 557 -32.90 43.44 -12.81
CA ARG A 557 -33.92 42.86 -11.93
C ARG A 557 -34.06 41.34 -12.16
N TRP A 558 -34.30 40.61 -11.08
CA TRP A 558 -34.58 39.18 -11.02
C TRP A 558 -36.06 38.94 -10.70
N PRO A 559 -36.85 38.38 -11.63
CA PRO A 559 -38.22 37.94 -11.39
C PRO A 559 -38.24 36.69 -10.50
N ILE A 560 -38.85 36.78 -9.31
CA ILE A 560 -39.09 35.62 -8.44
C ILE A 560 -40.33 34.87 -8.92
N ALA A 561 -40.19 33.57 -9.20
CA ALA A 561 -41.23 32.70 -9.76
C ALA A 561 -41.84 31.74 -8.75
N ALA A 562 -41.03 31.22 -7.83
CA ALA A 562 -41.50 30.35 -6.76
C ALA A 562 -40.60 30.47 -5.55
N ILE A 563 -41.17 30.15 -4.39
CA ILE A 563 -40.47 29.97 -3.13
C ILE A 563 -40.89 28.60 -2.61
N ALA A 564 -39.90 27.75 -2.40
CA ALA A 564 -40.07 26.51 -1.66
C ALA A 564 -39.34 26.62 -0.34
N GLY A 565 -39.75 25.83 0.64
CA GLY A 565 -38.97 25.60 1.85
C GLY A 565 -39.01 24.14 2.20
N GLY A 566 -38.19 23.72 3.15
CA GLY A 566 -38.26 22.34 3.63
C GLY A 566 -38.48 22.24 5.11
N ALA A 567 -39.27 21.24 5.47
CA ALA A 567 -39.58 20.87 6.84
C ALA A 567 -39.12 19.44 7.13
N ARG A 568 -38.86 19.18 8.41
CA ARG A 568 -38.49 17.85 8.92
C ARG A 568 -39.74 17.00 9.16
N GLY A 569 -39.81 15.83 8.51
CA GLY A 569 -40.65 14.72 8.92
C GLY A 569 -39.97 13.84 9.98
N ALA A 570 -40.76 13.21 10.85
CA ALA A 570 -40.25 12.32 11.90
C ALA A 570 -40.00 10.90 11.36
N VAL A 571 -38.76 10.41 11.43
CA VAL A 571 -38.40 9.00 11.20
C VAL A 571 -37.38 8.54 12.24
N GLY A 572 -37.32 7.23 12.50
CA GLY A 572 -36.42 6.62 13.48
C GLY A 572 -34.94 6.80 13.13
N THR A 573 -34.14 7.01 14.17
CA THR A 573 -32.70 7.29 14.17
C THR A 573 -31.91 6.16 13.50
N PRO A 574 -31.28 6.35 12.32
CA PRO A 574 -30.15 5.53 11.92
C PRO A 574 -29.04 5.64 12.96
N ALA A 575 -28.33 4.54 13.24
CA ALA A 575 -27.21 4.58 14.17
C ALA A 575 -26.14 5.53 13.63
N MET A 576 -25.73 6.50 14.46
CA MET A 576 -24.59 7.38 14.16
C MET A 576 -23.37 6.51 13.85
N PRO A 577 -22.55 6.89 12.84
CA PRO A 577 -21.33 6.16 12.55
C PRO A 577 -20.41 6.19 13.78
N ASP A 578 -19.84 5.04 14.14
CA ASP A 578 -18.88 4.91 15.25
C ASP A 578 -17.43 5.13 14.78
N GLN A 579 -17.24 5.66 13.55
CA GLN A 579 -15.95 5.71 12.84
C GLN A 579 -15.76 6.97 11.97
N ILE A 580 -14.52 7.48 12.00
CA ILE A 580 -14.00 8.56 11.14
C ILE A 580 -12.93 8.00 10.20
N VAL A 581 -12.91 8.47 8.95
CA VAL A 581 -11.80 8.31 8.01
C VAL A 581 -11.12 9.66 7.86
N TYR A 582 -9.86 9.75 8.24
CA TYR A 582 -9.12 10.98 8.05
C TYR A 582 -8.51 11.06 6.66
N PRO A 583 -8.55 12.22 5.98
CA PRO A 583 -7.76 12.43 4.78
C PRO A 583 -6.27 12.35 5.16
N PHE A 584 -5.53 11.63 4.32
CA PHE A 584 -4.08 11.55 4.21
C PHE A 584 -3.20 12.44 5.13
N GLY A 585 -2.16 11.84 5.73
CA GLY A 585 -0.81 12.44 5.62
C GLY A 585 -0.09 13.04 6.82
N SER A 586 -0.68 13.31 8.00
CA SER A 586 0.07 14.02 9.07
C SER A 586 -0.56 13.90 10.46
N TYR A 587 0.05 13.09 11.35
CA TYR A 587 -0.26 12.92 12.77
C TYR A 587 0.97 12.49 13.62
N PHE A 588 1.61 13.41 14.36
CA PHE A 588 2.60 13.26 15.42
C PHE A 588 2.74 14.62 16.16
N SER A 589 2.62 14.62 17.49
CA SER A 589 3.18 15.70 18.33
C SER A 589 4.67 15.50 18.40
N ASP A 590 5.41 16.58 18.18
CA ASP A 590 6.86 16.67 18.31
C ASP A 590 7.57 15.92 17.17
N GLY A 591 8.37 16.64 16.38
CA GLY A 591 9.09 16.16 15.20
C GLY A 591 10.14 15.07 15.43
N ASP A 592 10.00 14.27 16.49
CA ASP A 592 10.91 13.24 16.93
C ASP A 592 10.06 11.99 17.27
N GLY A 593 9.80 11.15 16.26
CA GLY A 593 8.86 10.04 16.33
C GLY A 593 9.15 9.02 17.44
N VAL A 594 8.44 9.13 18.57
CA VAL A 594 8.54 8.15 19.66
C VAL A 594 7.18 7.55 19.99
N ALA A 595 7.07 6.25 19.62
CA ALA A 595 6.17 5.22 20.11
C ALA A 595 4.68 5.28 19.72
N GLN A 596 4.25 4.36 18.85
CA GLN A 596 3.28 3.32 19.24
C GLN A 596 3.07 2.21 18.20
N GLN A 597 2.64 1.05 18.73
CA GLN A 597 2.30 -0.18 18.03
C GLN A 597 0.83 -0.12 17.59
N THR A 598 0.54 -0.60 16.37
CA THR A 598 -0.78 -0.68 15.71
C THR A 598 -1.41 0.68 15.38
N PRO A 599 -1.50 1.10 14.09
CA PRO A 599 -2.14 2.36 13.73
C PRO A 599 -3.60 2.35 14.19
N GLY A 600 -3.87 3.18 15.18
CA GLY A 600 -5.15 3.31 15.84
C GLY A 600 -5.30 4.69 16.45
N PHE A 601 -6.42 4.89 17.14
CA PHE A 601 -6.79 6.17 17.74
C PHE A 601 -5.81 6.70 18.80
N ASN A 602 -4.86 5.88 19.25
CA ASN A 602 -3.83 6.27 20.20
C ASN A 602 -2.63 6.98 19.57
N ASP A 603 -2.51 6.98 18.24
CA ASP A 603 -1.42 7.62 17.47
C ASP A 603 -1.78 9.04 17.02
N ILE A 604 -2.98 9.48 17.39
CA ILE A 604 -3.42 10.86 17.30
C ILE A 604 -2.73 11.62 18.45
N GLU A 605 -2.20 12.81 18.16
CA GLU A 605 -1.60 13.69 19.18
C GLU A 605 -2.47 13.73 20.45
N PRO A 606 -1.91 13.55 21.67
CA PRO A 606 -2.71 13.33 22.88
C PRO A 606 -3.81 14.39 23.13
N ALA A 607 -3.56 15.65 22.77
CA ALA A 607 -4.57 16.69 22.90
C ALA A 607 -5.69 16.54 21.85
N LEU A 608 -5.37 16.22 20.61
CA LEU A 608 -6.32 15.90 19.54
C LEU A 608 -7.10 14.61 19.84
N LYS A 609 -6.46 13.61 20.43
CA LYS A 609 -7.08 12.38 20.92
C LYS A 609 -8.10 12.67 22.02
N SER A 610 -7.76 13.53 22.99
CA SER A 610 -8.67 13.90 24.08
C SER A 610 -9.92 14.65 23.59
N VAL A 611 -9.80 15.40 22.48
CA VAL A 611 -10.92 16.06 21.80
C VAL A 611 -11.87 15.04 21.20
N PHE A 612 -11.33 14.08 20.47
CA PHE A 612 -12.13 13.02 19.90
C PHE A 612 -12.78 12.15 20.99
N GLU A 613 -12.05 11.79 22.05
CA GLU A 613 -12.58 11.05 23.21
C GLU A 613 -13.75 11.77 23.89
N ALA A 614 -13.65 13.09 24.07
CA ALA A 614 -14.71 13.92 24.63
C ALA A 614 -15.96 13.97 23.75
N ALA A 615 -15.79 13.83 22.42
CA ALA A 615 -16.87 13.71 21.44
C ALA A 615 -17.42 12.27 21.30
N GLY A 616 -16.96 11.32 22.13
CA GLY A 616 -17.36 9.90 22.06
C GLY A 616 -16.70 9.12 20.92
N LEU A 617 -15.79 9.77 20.19
CA LEU A 617 -15.03 9.20 19.09
C LEU A 617 -13.75 8.62 19.71
N VAL A 618 -13.69 7.30 19.91
CA VAL A 618 -12.58 6.66 20.63
C VAL A 618 -11.71 5.78 19.74
N ARG A 619 -12.03 5.70 18.43
CA ARG A 619 -11.46 4.76 17.44
C ARG A 619 -11.53 5.36 16.03
N GLY A 620 -10.44 5.34 15.24
CA GLY A 620 -10.38 5.83 13.84
C GLY A 620 -9.13 5.33 13.12
N TYR A 621 -9.05 5.48 11.79
CA TYR A 621 -7.84 5.17 11.01
C TYR A 621 -7.52 6.29 10.03
N THR A 622 -6.22 6.56 9.86
CA THR A 622 -5.68 7.54 8.91
C THR A 622 -5.19 6.84 7.65
N ILE A 623 -5.29 7.53 6.51
CA ILE A 623 -4.67 7.12 5.25
C ILE A 623 -3.21 7.63 5.24
N GLN A 624 -2.35 7.27 6.20
CA GLN A 624 -0.89 7.56 6.17
C GLN A 624 -0.05 6.31 5.82
N PRO A 625 1.12 6.47 5.15
CA PRO A 625 2.16 5.46 5.10
C PRO A 625 2.71 5.24 6.52
N ILE A 626 2.90 3.99 6.94
CA ILE A 626 3.50 3.66 8.23
C ILE A 626 4.93 4.22 8.30
N ARG A 627 5.26 5.00 9.34
CA ARG A 627 6.63 5.25 9.81
C ARG A 627 6.80 4.53 11.16
N ASN A 628 7.71 3.56 11.21
CA ASN A 628 7.94 2.69 12.38
C ASN A 628 9.01 3.29 13.33
N VAL A 629 8.68 3.56 14.59
CA VAL A 629 9.67 3.70 15.69
C VAL A 629 9.17 3.01 16.96
N VAL A 630 9.99 2.13 17.56
CA VAL A 630 9.73 1.48 18.85
C VAL A 630 10.84 1.80 19.87
N GLN A 631 10.42 2.23 21.06
CA GLN A 631 11.13 2.29 22.35
C GLN A 631 12.67 2.50 22.33
N GLY A 632 13.09 3.76 22.22
CA GLY A 632 14.30 4.25 22.89
C GLY A 632 15.63 4.14 22.14
N GLU A 633 15.64 3.77 20.86
CA GLU A 633 16.85 3.85 20.01
C GLU A 633 16.57 4.74 18.79
N THR A 634 17.35 5.81 18.65
CA THR A 634 17.33 6.72 17.51
C THR A 634 17.75 5.96 16.25
N ARG A 635 16.86 5.82 15.27
CA ARG A 635 17.21 5.34 13.93
C ARG A 635 16.92 6.44 12.93
N GLU A 636 18.02 6.93 12.37
CA GLU A 636 18.16 8.21 11.71
C GLU A 636 17.55 8.27 10.29
N PRO A 637 17.32 9.51 9.80
CA PRO A 637 16.54 9.85 8.63
C PRO A 637 17.33 9.63 7.34
N ASP A 638 16.63 9.74 6.22
CA ASP A 638 17.15 9.79 4.86
C ASP A 638 17.36 8.42 4.17
N LEU A 639 16.40 8.10 3.29
CA LEU A 639 16.51 7.31 2.05
C LEU A 639 15.79 5.95 1.91
N ARG A 640 15.07 5.40 2.89
CA ARG A 640 14.41 4.07 2.67
C ARG A 640 12.96 3.88 3.15
N GLN A 641 12.24 4.90 3.63
CA GLN A 641 10.87 4.71 4.16
C GLN A 641 9.84 5.78 3.75
N THR A 642 9.85 6.29 2.52
CA THR A 642 8.86 7.31 2.10
C THR A 642 7.93 6.98 0.94
N GLU A 643 7.99 5.83 0.27
CA GLU A 643 7.11 5.65 -0.92
C GLU A 643 6.45 4.29 -1.12
N TRP A 644 6.83 3.21 -0.43
CA TRP A 644 6.44 1.87 -0.89
C TRP A 644 6.00 0.91 0.21
N ALA A 645 4.75 0.43 0.08
CA ALA A 645 4.08 -0.70 0.75
C ALA A 645 3.29 -0.46 2.05
N LEU A 646 2.06 0.05 1.89
CA LEU A 646 0.85 -0.61 2.43
C LEU A 646 -0.07 -0.85 1.23
N GLY A 647 -0.75 -2.00 1.16
CA GLY A 647 -1.62 -2.43 0.06
C GLY A 647 -2.80 -1.49 -0.22
N ARG A 648 -2.50 -0.34 -0.80
CA ARG A 648 -3.44 0.68 -1.27
C ARG A 648 -3.34 0.72 -2.77
N TRP A 649 -4.41 0.29 -3.39
CA TRP A 649 -4.51 0.25 -4.82
C TRP A 649 -5.14 1.57 -5.28
N LEU A 650 -4.30 2.61 -5.40
CA LEU A 650 -4.67 3.86 -6.07
C LEU A 650 -4.51 3.61 -7.57
N VAL A 651 -5.63 3.51 -8.29
CA VAL A 651 -5.62 3.37 -9.74
C VAL A 651 -5.32 4.74 -10.32
N TYR A 652 -4.12 4.92 -10.87
CA TYR A 652 -3.72 6.17 -11.47
C TYR A 652 -4.21 6.25 -12.92
N GLY A 653 -5.22 7.06 -13.17
CA GLY A 653 -5.50 7.61 -14.50
C GLY A 653 -6.08 6.63 -15.53
N ASP A 654 -5.75 6.83 -16.81
CA ASP A 654 -6.33 6.14 -17.97
C ASP A 654 -5.68 4.77 -18.28
N GLN A 655 -5.12 4.09 -17.28
CA GLN A 655 -4.38 2.83 -17.43
C GLN A 655 -5.25 1.70 -18.02
N ASP A 656 -4.65 0.79 -18.81
CA ASP A 656 -5.36 -0.40 -19.32
C ASP A 656 -5.74 -1.32 -18.16
N LEU A 657 -7.02 -1.70 -18.10
CA LEU A 657 -7.59 -2.57 -17.07
C LEU A 657 -6.80 -3.87 -16.85
N ARG A 658 -6.18 -4.43 -17.89
CA ARG A 658 -5.38 -5.66 -17.76
C ARG A 658 -4.12 -5.43 -16.93
N ILE A 659 -3.49 -4.27 -17.07
CA ILE A 659 -2.30 -3.90 -16.28
C ILE A 659 -2.73 -3.70 -14.83
N SER A 660 -3.83 -3.00 -14.63
CA SER A 660 -4.45 -2.79 -13.33
C SER A 660 -4.76 -4.09 -12.58
N ILE A 661 -5.52 -5.01 -13.21
CA ILE A 661 -5.83 -6.34 -12.63
C ILE A 661 -4.54 -7.12 -12.38
N GLN A 662 -3.54 -7.01 -13.25
CA GLN A 662 -2.31 -7.77 -13.10
C GLN A 662 -1.45 -7.26 -11.94
N ASN A 663 -1.36 -5.95 -11.75
CA ASN A 663 -0.70 -5.33 -10.61
C ASN A 663 -1.48 -5.61 -9.31
N LEU A 664 -2.82 -5.61 -9.35
CA LEU A 664 -3.65 -6.06 -8.22
C LEU A 664 -3.30 -7.49 -7.84
N ARG A 665 -3.17 -8.40 -8.82
CA ARG A 665 -2.79 -9.79 -8.57
C ARG A 665 -1.36 -9.93 -8.05
N ALA A 666 -0.43 -9.08 -8.48
CA ALA A 666 0.92 -9.03 -7.93
C ALA A 666 0.84 -8.68 -6.43
N LEU A 667 0.28 -7.52 -6.11
CA LEU A 667 0.22 -6.99 -4.75
C LEU A 667 -0.59 -7.85 -3.77
N SER A 668 -1.60 -8.57 -4.25
CA SER A 668 -2.42 -9.46 -3.42
C SER A 668 -1.84 -10.89 -3.33
N GLY A 669 -0.72 -11.18 -3.98
CA GLY A 669 -0.10 -12.51 -4.00
C GLY A 669 -0.74 -13.50 -4.99
N TYR A 670 -1.76 -13.09 -5.75
CA TYR A 670 -2.46 -13.91 -6.75
C TYR A 670 -1.72 -14.18 -8.05
N LEU A 671 -0.66 -13.43 -8.40
CA LEU A 671 0.20 -13.79 -9.54
C LEU A 671 1.11 -14.98 -9.24
N TRP A 672 1.31 -15.31 -7.96
CA TRP A 672 2.23 -16.35 -7.54
C TRP A 672 1.56 -17.50 -6.74
N PRO A 673 0.40 -18.04 -7.16
CA PRO A 673 -0.28 -19.10 -6.45
C PRO A 673 0.30 -20.44 -6.91
N ASP A 674 1.24 -21.00 -6.14
CA ASP A 674 1.59 -22.45 -6.07
C ASP A 674 3.04 -22.68 -5.62
N VAL A 675 3.39 -22.17 -4.44
CA VAL A 675 4.58 -22.62 -3.71
C VAL A 675 4.14 -23.64 -2.64
N PRO A 676 4.21 -24.96 -2.87
CA PRO A 676 3.70 -25.95 -1.93
C PRO A 676 4.61 -26.04 -0.69
N HIS A 677 4.17 -25.48 0.43
CA HIS A 677 4.84 -25.69 1.71
C HIS A 677 4.42 -27.05 2.26
N ARG A 678 5.39 -27.92 2.53
CA ARG A 678 5.21 -29.30 2.99
C ARG A 678 4.75 -29.39 4.45
N GLY A 679 3.63 -28.75 4.79
CA GLY A 679 2.98 -28.86 6.11
C GLY A 679 3.17 -27.68 7.05
N VAL A 680 3.43 -26.48 6.52
CA VAL A 680 3.85 -25.33 7.32
C VAL A 680 3.10 -24.09 6.84
N GLY A 681 2.27 -23.52 7.73
CA GLY A 681 1.35 -22.42 7.43
C GLY A 681 2.01 -21.06 7.68
N TRP A 682 1.72 -20.09 6.82
CA TRP A 682 2.27 -18.75 6.92
C TRP A 682 1.26 -17.74 7.44
N GLN A 683 1.82 -16.73 8.10
CA GLN A 683 1.22 -15.46 8.51
C GLN A 683 2.33 -14.42 8.23
N VAL A 684 1.98 -13.29 7.61
CA VAL A 684 2.87 -12.13 7.38
C VAL A 684 2.36 -10.96 8.22
N SER A 685 3.29 -10.28 8.88
CA SER A 685 3.14 -8.95 9.47
C SER A 685 4.37 -8.13 9.06
N LEU A 686 4.16 -7.12 8.21
CA LEU A 686 5.19 -6.22 7.70
C LEU A 686 5.81 -5.39 8.85
N GLU A 687 7.10 -5.59 9.14
CA GLU A 687 7.94 -4.64 9.88
C GLU A 687 9.39 -4.65 9.32
N ALA A 688 9.90 -3.48 8.91
CA ALA A 688 11.27 -3.29 8.41
C ALA A 688 12.12 -2.42 9.36
N ASP A 689 13.39 -2.81 9.51
CA ASP A 689 14.44 -2.29 10.40
C ASP A 689 15.63 -1.77 9.54
N PRO A 690 16.16 -0.55 9.79
CA PRO A 690 17.21 0.08 8.99
C PRO A 690 18.63 -0.49 9.18
N GLN A 691 18.78 -1.65 9.82
CA GLN A 691 19.99 -2.44 9.82
C GLN A 691 19.71 -3.88 9.42
N GLY A 692 18.84 -4.11 8.44
CA GLY A 692 18.77 -5.41 7.78
C GLY A 692 18.34 -6.62 8.62
N CYS A 693 18.03 -6.42 9.90
CA CYS A 693 17.96 -7.52 10.84
C CYS A 693 16.56 -7.78 11.39
N ALA A 694 15.50 -7.05 11.00
CA ALA A 694 14.13 -7.38 11.42
C ALA A 694 13.73 -8.80 10.99
N THR A 695 13.96 -9.15 9.72
CA THR A 695 13.65 -10.51 9.25
C THR A 695 14.55 -11.55 9.90
N ILE A 696 15.84 -11.24 10.09
CA ILE A 696 16.80 -12.08 10.84
C ILE A 696 16.30 -12.34 12.27
N ARG A 697 15.84 -11.30 12.97
CA ARG A 697 15.37 -11.35 14.35
C ARG A 697 14.01 -12.05 14.46
N HIS A 698 13.09 -11.81 13.53
CA HIS A 698 11.78 -12.47 13.54
C HIS A 698 11.85 -13.96 13.19
N ARG A 699 12.90 -14.40 12.48
CA ARG A 699 13.06 -15.77 11.95
C ARG A 699 14.27 -16.50 12.51
N ALA A 700 14.83 -16.04 13.62
CA ALA A 700 15.98 -16.68 14.26
C ALA A 700 15.73 -18.16 14.60
N ASP A 701 14.47 -18.55 14.82
CA ASP A 701 14.06 -19.93 15.07
C ASP A 701 14.22 -20.85 13.85
N VAL A 702 14.26 -20.30 12.63
CA VAL A 702 14.39 -21.06 11.38
C VAL A 702 15.74 -20.90 10.67
N LEU A 703 16.65 -20.10 11.23
CA LEU A 703 18.00 -19.90 10.71
C LEU A 703 19.01 -20.84 11.39
N ASP A 704 19.87 -21.48 10.62
CA ASP A 704 21.00 -22.27 11.14
C ASP A 704 22.27 -21.43 11.24
N TYR A 705 22.52 -20.63 10.21
CA TYR A 705 23.70 -19.79 10.08
C TYR A 705 23.31 -18.40 9.62
N VAL A 706 23.94 -17.38 10.19
CA VAL A 706 23.96 -16.02 9.65
C VAL A 706 25.42 -15.63 9.45
N ALA A 707 25.76 -15.26 8.22
CA ALA A 707 27.10 -14.84 7.86
C ALA A 707 27.13 -13.32 7.66
N PHE A 708 27.99 -12.63 8.41
CA PHE A 708 28.09 -11.17 8.44
C PHE A 708 29.20 -10.71 7.51
N ASP A 709 28.88 -9.80 6.58
CA ASP A 709 29.86 -9.22 5.67
C ASP A 709 30.76 -8.21 6.39
N ALA A 710 31.84 -8.71 7.00
CA ALA A 710 32.49 -8.01 8.12
C ALA A 710 33.99 -7.77 7.96
N TYR A 711 34.70 -8.45 7.05
CA TYR A 711 36.15 -8.31 6.90
C TYR A 711 36.59 -8.42 5.44
N TYR A 712 37.75 -7.83 5.15
CA TYR A 712 38.44 -8.00 3.86
C TYR A 712 39.95 -8.14 4.04
N PHE A 713 40.63 -8.74 3.05
CA PHE A 713 42.09 -8.78 3.00
C PHE A 713 42.64 -7.43 2.48
N ASP A 714 43.66 -6.87 3.14
CA ASP A 714 44.22 -5.56 2.77
C ASP A 714 45.29 -5.62 1.67
N GLY A 715 45.71 -6.82 1.26
CA GLY A 715 46.80 -7.03 0.31
C GLY A 715 48.21 -6.71 0.83
N ALA A 716 48.33 -6.27 2.09
CA ALA A 716 49.59 -5.98 2.78
C ALA A 716 49.91 -7.00 3.89
N GLY A 717 49.17 -8.11 3.92
CA GLY A 717 49.37 -9.20 4.88
C GLY A 717 48.46 -9.14 6.11
N GLY A 718 47.44 -8.28 6.11
CA GLY A 718 46.45 -8.14 7.17
C GLY A 718 45.03 -8.49 6.73
N ILE A 719 44.15 -8.62 7.73
CA ILE A 719 42.69 -8.64 7.57
C ILE A 719 42.11 -7.45 8.33
N VAL A 720 41.22 -6.71 7.68
CA VAL A 720 40.70 -5.43 8.16
C VAL A 720 39.19 -5.55 8.33
N PRO A 721 38.63 -5.07 9.47
CA PRO A 721 37.19 -5.06 9.66
C PRO A 721 36.49 -4.04 8.74
N TYR A 722 35.26 -4.37 8.39
CA TYR A 722 34.26 -3.52 7.78
C TYR A 722 33.15 -3.25 8.80
N ASP A 723 32.28 -2.28 8.52
CA ASP A 723 31.14 -1.96 9.37
C ASP A 723 30.22 -3.19 9.49
N CYS A 724 29.98 -3.68 10.72
CA CYS A 724 29.14 -4.85 10.95
C CYS A 724 28.33 -4.80 12.25
N ASN A 725 27.16 -5.45 12.26
CA ASN A 725 26.25 -5.47 13.42
C ASN A 725 26.67 -6.51 14.48
N ASP A 726 27.84 -6.30 15.07
CA ASP A 726 28.41 -7.21 16.06
C ASP A 726 28.64 -6.58 17.45
N GLY A 727 28.04 -5.41 17.67
CA GLY A 727 28.24 -4.58 18.87
C GLY A 727 29.46 -3.66 18.82
N GLY A 728 30.25 -3.72 17.73
CA GLY A 728 31.47 -2.94 17.56
C GLY A 728 31.25 -1.49 17.16
N THR A 729 32.28 -0.67 17.34
CA THR A 729 32.35 0.71 16.83
C THR A 729 33.27 0.78 15.62
N TYR A 730 32.71 1.11 14.47
CA TYR A 730 33.42 1.23 13.18
C TYR A 730 33.19 2.63 12.61
N GLY A 731 34.24 3.29 12.11
CA GLY A 731 34.12 4.65 11.58
C GLY A 731 33.62 5.71 12.58
N GLY A 732 33.60 5.43 13.88
CA GLY A 732 33.01 6.29 14.93
C GLY A 732 31.53 6.02 15.21
N VAL A 733 30.91 5.06 14.53
CA VAL A 733 29.53 4.62 14.71
C VAL A 733 29.50 3.28 15.44
N THR A 734 28.71 3.17 16.51
CA THR A 734 28.50 1.91 17.23
C THR A 734 27.29 1.19 16.63
N TYR A 735 27.52 -0.04 16.17
CA TYR A 735 26.48 -0.87 15.56
C TYR A 735 25.86 -1.81 16.62
N PRO A 736 24.56 -2.14 16.52
CA PRO A 736 23.89 -3.12 17.37
C PRO A 736 24.52 -4.51 17.34
N ASP A 737 24.36 -5.25 18.43
CA ASP A 737 24.88 -6.60 18.60
C ASP A 737 23.90 -7.67 18.10
N ASP A 738 23.65 -7.70 16.79
CA ASP A 738 22.82 -8.74 16.16
C ASP A 738 23.47 -10.12 16.27
N LYS A 739 24.80 -10.17 16.17
CA LYS A 739 25.61 -11.37 16.38
C LYS A 739 25.29 -12.01 17.74
N GLY A 740 25.47 -11.29 18.85
CA GLY A 740 25.23 -11.78 20.20
C GLY A 740 23.76 -12.12 20.44
N TRP A 741 22.85 -11.31 19.89
CA TRP A 741 21.41 -11.56 19.97
C TRP A 741 21.01 -12.89 19.30
N LEU A 742 21.56 -13.20 18.13
CA LEU A 742 21.32 -14.44 17.38
C LEU A 742 21.94 -15.66 18.06
N GLN A 743 23.18 -15.53 18.52
CA GLN A 743 23.88 -16.59 19.25
C GLN A 743 23.12 -17.00 20.51
N SER A 744 22.54 -16.03 21.23
CA SER A 744 21.71 -16.31 22.41
C SER A 744 20.44 -17.13 22.10
N ARG A 745 20.06 -17.25 20.83
CA ARG A 745 18.90 -18.02 20.33
C ARG A 745 19.30 -19.27 19.57
N GLY A 746 20.57 -19.64 19.59
CA GLY A 746 21.08 -20.87 18.99
C GLY A 746 21.34 -20.79 17.49
N VAL A 747 21.34 -19.59 16.91
CA VAL A 747 21.80 -19.36 15.53
C VAL A 747 23.30 -19.19 15.53
N ARG A 748 24.00 -19.87 14.61
CA ARG A 748 25.46 -19.77 14.49
C ARG A 748 25.82 -18.54 13.67
N CYS A 749 26.63 -17.65 14.23
CA CYS A 749 27.06 -16.42 13.59
C CYS A 749 28.48 -16.59 13.04
N LEU A 750 28.62 -16.44 11.73
CA LEU A 750 29.89 -16.55 11.01
C LEU A 750 30.32 -15.18 10.51
N LEU A 751 31.62 -14.90 10.51
CA LEU A 751 32.16 -13.71 9.84
C LEU A 751 32.55 -14.01 8.39
N ILE A 752 32.21 -13.16 7.44
CA ILE A 752 32.68 -13.25 6.05
C ILE A 752 33.99 -12.49 5.91
N ILE A 753 34.95 -13.07 5.18
CA ILE A 753 36.18 -12.38 4.76
C ILE A 753 36.28 -12.40 3.23
N ASN A 754 36.44 -11.21 2.63
CA ASN A 754 36.44 -11.02 1.18
C ASN A 754 37.81 -10.65 0.61
N ASN A 755 38.08 -11.01 -0.65
CA ASN A 755 39.23 -10.50 -1.42
C ASN A 755 38.89 -9.25 -2.24
N ASN A 756 38.20 -8.26 -1.67
CA ASN A 756 37.73 -7.08 -2.40
C ASN A 756 38.42 -5.75 -2.01
N ALA A 757 39.40 -5.78 -1.11
CA ALA A 757 40.09 -4.60 -0.59
C ALA A 757 39.14 -3.48 -0.07
N GLY A 758 37.94 -3.83 0.39
CA GLY A 758 36.93 -2.88 0.87
C GLY A 758 36.17 -2.13 -0.25
N THR A 759 36.35 -2.52 -1.51
CA THR A 759 35.70 -1.86 -2.67
C THR A 759 34.32 -2.44 -3.02
N GLY A 760 34.00 -3.62 -2.49
CA GLY A 760 32.81 -4.40 -2.88
C GLY A 760 33.05 -5.32 -4.09
N GLU A 761 34.10 -5.08 -4.90
CA GLU A 761 34.40 -5.88 -6.09
C GLU A 761 35.60 -6.82 -5.85
N PRO A 762 35.56 -8.08 -6.32
CA PRO A 762 36.64 -9.03 -6.08
C PRO A 762 37.93 -8.67 -6.83
N ASP A 763 39.07 -8.74 -6.14
CA ASP A 763 40.41 -8.53 -6.69
C ASP A 763 41.12 -9.90 -6.87
N PRO A 764 41.35 -10.33 -8.13
CA PRO A 764 42.04 -11.58 -8.45
C PRO A 764 43.48 -11.66 -7.92
N ALA A 765 44.22 -10.55 -7.94
CA ALA A 765 45.62 -10.52 -7.52
C ALA A 765 45.72 -10.63 -5.99
N LEU A 766 44.80 -9.99 -5.28
CA LEU A 766 44.64 -10.15 -3.84
C LEU A 766 44.26 -11.59 -3.47
N GLY A 767 43.28 -12.18 -4.16
CA GLY A 767 42.88 -13.57 -3.96
C GLY A 767 44.05 -14.55 -4.17
N SER A 768 44.81 -14.36 -5.26
CA SER A 768 46.04 -15.10 -5.55
C SER A 768 47.09 -14.94 -4.44
N HIS A 769 47.29 -13.73 -3.93
CA HIS A 769 48.22 -13.47 -2.85
C HIS A 769 47.82 -14.22 -1.56
N VAL A 770 46.54 -14.22 -1.20
CA VAL A 770 46.03 -14.88 0.01
C VAL A 770 46.27 -16.38 -0.05
N VAL A 771 45.86 -17.06 -1.13
CA VAL A 771 45.96 -18.53 -1.21
C VAL A 771 47.40 -19.03 -1.33
N ASN A 772 48.32 -18.19 -1.82
CA ASN A 772 49.74 -18.52 -1.92
C ASN A 772 50.53 -18.18 -0.63
N ASN A 773 49.92 -17.54 0.36
CA ASN A 773 50.57 -17.17 1.63
C ASN A 773 49.76 -17.62 2.87
N PRO A 774 49.37 -18.91 2.99
CA PRO A 774 48.51 -19.39 4.09
C PRO A 774 49.09 -19.12 5.48
N ALA A 775 50.41 -19.26 5.66
CA ALA A 775 51.09 -19.03 6.93
C ALA A 775 50.95 -17.59 7.46
N LEU A 776 50.66 -16.63 6.58
CA LEU A 776 50.39 -15.25 6.97
C LEU A 776 48.95 -15.07 7.43
N TYR A 777 47.99 -15.64 6.70
CA TYR A 777 46.56 -15.36 6.86
C TYR A 777 45.84 -16.33 7.81
N VAL A 778 46.12 -17.63 7.76
CA VAL A 778 45.40 -18.65 8.54
C VAL A 778 45.45 -18.34 10.06
N PRO A 779 46.61 -18.02 10.67
CA PRO A 779 46.64 -17.68 12.09
C PRO A 779 45.83 -16.43 12.44
N GLN A 780 45.81 -15.43 11.55
CA GLN A 780 45.07 -14.18 11.76
C GLN A 780 43.56 -14.43 11.68
N ILE A 781 43.10 -15.19 10.69
CA ILE A 781 41.69 -15.56 10.52
C ILE A 781 41.17 -16.25 11.79
N VAL A 782 41.92 -17.24 12.30
CA VAL A 782 41.56 -17.95 13.54
C VAL A 782 41.53 -17.00 14.74
N ALA A 783 42.56 -16.16 14.89
CA ALA A 783 42.64 -15.21 16.00
C ALA A 783 41.49 -14.20 15.98
N THR A 784 41.12 -13.68 14.81
CA THR A 784 40.00 -12.73 14.65
C THR A 784 38.67 -13.39 14.97
N ALA A 785 38.43 -14.61 14.49
CA ALA A 785 37.21 -15.35 14.81
C ALA A 785 37.07 -15.61 16.32
N GLN A 786 38.15 -16.05 16.97
CA GLN A 786 38.17 -16.31 18.42
C GLN A 786 38.01 -15.02 19.24
N ALA A 787 38.73 -13.96 18.89
CA ALA A 787 38.68 -12.69 19.62
C ALA A 787 37.31 -12.01 19.50
N GLY A 788 36.67 -12.12 18.33
CA GLY A 788 35.34 -11.59 18.07
C GLY A 788 34.19 -12.45 18.59
N GLY A 789 34.46 -13.64 19.15
CA GLY A 789 33.43 -14.54 19.66
C GLY A 789 32.52 -15.15 18.58
N TRP A 790 33.04 -15.31 17.36
CA TRP A 790 32.31 -15.88 16.24
C TRP A 790 32.22 -17.41 16.36
N ASP A 791 31.14 -18.02 15.86
CA ASP A 791 31.01 -19.49 15.79
C ASP A 791 31.86 -20.10 14.65
N GLY A 792 32.37 -19.25 13.77
CA GLY A 792 33.20 -19.63 12.64
C GLY A 792 33.32 -18.53 11.60
N ILE A 793 33.72 -18.91 10.39
CA ILE A 793 33.93 -17.99 9.29
C ILE A 793 33.28 -18.50 7.99
N THR A 794 32.97 -17.58 7.09
CA THR A 794 32.73 -17.85 5.67
C THR A 794 33.86 -17.21 4.87
N CYS A 795 34.74 -18.02 4.29
CA CYS A 795 35.81 -17.49 3.45
C CYS A 795 35.27 -17.25 2.03
N ASN A 796 35.13 -15.98 1.66
CA ASN A 796 34.61 -15.54 0.37
C ASN A 796 35.77 -15.10 -0.54
N LEU A 797 36.32 -16.07 -1.28
CA LEU A 797 37.34 -15.84 -2.29
C LEU A 797 36.70 -15.96 -3.67
N GLU A 798 36.75 -14.88 -4.45
CA GLU A 798 36.10 -14.79 -5.76
C GLU A 798 37.08 -14.34 -6.86
N ALA A 799 36.79 -14.68 -8.12
CA ALA A 799 37.60 -14.33 -9.29
C ALA A 799 39.10 -14.75 -9.23
N LEU A 800 39.45 -15.87 -8.59
CA LEU A 800 40.85 -16.32 -8.56
C LEU A 800 41.28 -16.85 -9.95
N PRO A 801 42.56 -16.67 -10.34
CA PRO A 801 43.09 -17.29 -11.55
C PRO A 801 42.99 -18.82 -11.50
N ALA A 802 42.61 -19.47 -12.60
CA ALA A 802 42.56 -20.94 -12.68
C ALA A 802 43.89 -21.62 -12.30
N ALA A 803 45.02 -20.95 -12.54
CA ALA A 803 46.36 -21.41 -12.16
C ALA A 803 46.52 -21.61 -10.64
N ASP A 804 45.76 -20.88 -9.82
CA ASP A 804 45.81 -20.95 -8.36
C ASP A 804 44.90 -22.05 -7.79
N ARG A 805 44.23 -22.87 -8.62
CA ARG A 805 43.33 -23.94 -8.17
C ARG A 805 43.95 -24.85 -7.09
N VAL A 806 45.20 -25.25 -7.29
CA VAL A 806 45.93 -26.13 -6.35
C VAL A 806 46.25 -25.38 -5.06
N ALA A 807 46.69 -24.13 -5.16
CA ALA A 807 46.99 -23.28 -4.01
C ALA A 807 45.72 -23.00 -3.18
N ALA A 808 44.61 -22.63 -3.83
CA ALA A 808 43.31 -22.43 -3.19
C ALA A 808 42.84 -23.71 -2.47
N THR A 809 42.94 -24.88 -3.10
CA THR A 809 42.57 -26.15 -2.48
C THR A 809 43.42 -26.46 -1.24
N ALA A 810 44.73 -26.22 -1.31
CA ALA A 810 45.65 -26.41 -0.19
C ALA A 810 45.37 -25.41 0.94
N PHE A 811 45.12 -24.14 0.61
CA PHE A 811 44.75 -23.08 1.54
C PHE A 811 43.49 -23.44 2.32
N TYR A 812 42.40 -23.86 1.66
CA TYR A 812 41.17 -24.27 2.34
C TYR A 812 41.38 -25.50 3.23
N ALA A 813 42.25 -26.44 2.86
CA ALA A 813 42.58 -27.60 3.70
C ALA A 813 43.35 -27.20 4.97
N GLU A 814 44.33 -26.29 4.85
CA GLU A 814 45.08 -25.76 6.00
C GLU A 814 44.18 -24.90 6.91
N LEU A 815 43.36 -24.05 6.31
CA LEU A 815 42.39 -23.22 7.02
C LEU A 815 41.36 -24.06 7.77
N ALA A 816 40.80 -25.09 7.13
CA ALA A 816 39.86 -26.01 7.78
C ALA A 816 40.48 -26.68 9.01
N ALA A 817 41.70 -27.22 8.87
CA ALA A 817 42.40 -27.85 9.98
C ALA A 817 42.61 -26.89 11.16
N ALA A 818 42.98 -25.63 10.89
CA ALA A 818 43.19 -24.62 11.91
C ALA A 818 41.88 -24.15 12.58
N ILE A 819 40.82 -23.91 11.79
CA ILE A 819 39.49 -23.53 12.26
C ILE A 819 38.87 -24.64 13.12
N HIS A 820 38.93 -25.89 12.68
CA HIS A 820 38.42 -27.04 13.43
C HIS A 820 39.22 -27.29 14.72
N ALA A 821 40.55 -27.10 14.71
CA ALA A 821 41.37 -27.19 15.92
C ALA A 821 41.02 -26.10 16.95
N ALA A 822 40.50 -24.95 16.49
CA ALA A 822 39.98 -23.88 17.34
C ALA A 822 38.54 -24.11 17.82
N GLY A 823 37.87 -25.19 17.41
CA GLY A 823 36.47 -25.48 17.73
C GLY A 823 35.46 -24.64 16.95
N LEU A 824 35.88 -24.06 15.83
CA LEU A 824 35.10 -23.14 14.99
C LEU A 824 34.64 -23.83 13.69
N ILE A 825 33.73 -23.17 12.95
CA ILE A 825 33.12 -23.66 11.71
C ILE A 825 33.72 -22.96 10.48
N LEU A 826 33.92 -23.68 9.38
CA LEU A 826 34.37 -23.12 8.10
C LEU A 826 33.32 -23.28 7.00
N HIS A 827 32.80 -22.17 6.49
CA HIS A 827 32.07 -22.11 5.23
C HIS A 827 32.94 -21.52 4.11
N ALA A 828 32.64 -21.89 2.86
CA ALA A 828 33.21 -21.27 1.67
C ALA A 828 32.09 -20.79 0.74
N THR A 829 32.24 -19.59 0.17
CA THR A 829 31.44 -19.20 -0.99
C THR A 829 32.14 -19.71 -2.25
N VAL A 830 31.38 -20.30 -3.18
CA VAL A 830 31.95 -20.91 -4.38
C VAL A 830 31.19 -20.47 -5.64
N PRO A 831 31.89 -20.28 -6.78
CA PRO A 831 31.28 -19.91 -8.05
C PRO A 831 30.35 -21.02 -8.54
N ALA A 832 29.34 -20.68 -9.32
CA ALA A 832 28.38 -21.63 -9.90
C ALA A 832 28.95 -22.30 -11.17
N PRO A 833 29.21 -23.61 -11.18
CA PRO A 833 29.78 -24.29 -12.34
C PRO A 833 28.70 -24.95 -13.21
N THR A 834 28.70 -24.76 -14.52
CA THR A 834 27.79 -25.50 -15.44
C THR A 834 28.41 -26.79 -15.97
N GLY A 835 29.74 -26.90 -15.98
CA GLY A 835 30.50 -27.99 -16.57
C GLY A 835 30.61 -27.95 -18.09
N THR A 836 30.35 -26.80 -18.70
CA THR A 836 30.39 -26.58 -20.16
C THR A 836 31.45 -25.54 -20.53
N ASP A 837 31.62 -25.25 -21.82
CA ASP A 837 32.48 -24.16 -22.32
C ASP A 837 31.97 -22.76 -21.92
N TYR A 838 30.78 -22.69 -21.31
CA TYR A 838 30.25 -21.51 -20.62
C TYR A 838 31.09 -21.11 -19.39
N ASP A 839 31.73 -22.06 -18.71
CA ASP A 839 32.45 -21.79 -17.47
C ASP A 839 33.74 -21.01 -17.73
N ALA A 840 33.76 -19.72 -17.43
CA ALA A 840 34.94 -18.89 -17.60
C ALA A 840 36.06 -19.31 -16.64
N ASP A 841 37.28 -19.52 -17.19
CA ASP A 841 38.46 -19.96 -16.43
C ASP A 841 38.78 -19.04 -15.23
N TRP A 842 38.63 -17.72 -15.40
CA TRP A 842 38.94 -16.73 -14.36
C TRP A 842 37.89 -16.66 -13.24
N TRP A 843 36.71 -17.26 -13.43
CA TRP A 843 35.62 -17.24 -12.45
C TRP A 843 35.42 -18.61 -11.79
N VAL A 844 35.28 -19.68 -12.60
CA VAL A 844 34.98 -21.03 -12.13
C VAL A 844 36.24 -21.90 -12.01
N GLY A 845 37.26 -21.65 -12.86
CA GLY A 845 38.39 -22.56 -13.06
C GLY A 845 39.24 -22.84 -11.81
N TRP A 846 39.33 -21.86 -10.90
CA TRP A 846 40.10 -21.99 -9.66
C TRP A 846 39.43 -22.90 -8.61
N CYS A 847 38.11 -23.08 -8.67
CA CYS A 847 37.38 -23.71 -7.57
C CYS A 847 37.26 -25.22 -7.74
N ASP A 848 37.80 -25.98 -6.78
CA ASP A 848 37.56 -27.42 -6.66
C ASP A 848 36.44 -27.70 -5.65
N HIS A 849 35.19 -27.62 -6.12
CA HIS A 849 34.00 -27.81 -5.27
C HIS A 849 34.03 -29.13 -4.49
N GLY A 850 34.51 -30.20 -5.11
CA GLY A 850 34.60 -31.52 -4.48
C GLY A 850 35.67 -31.59 -3.39
N ALA A 851 36.82 -30.93 -3.58
CA ALA A 851 37.85 -30.84 -2.56
C ALA A 851 37.46 -29.90 -1.41
N LEU A 852 36.87 -28.74 -1.71
CA LEU A 852 36.41 -27.77 -0.72
C LEU A 852 35.29 -28.36 0.16
N ALA A 853 34.31 -29.05 -0.43
CA ALA A 853 33.23 -29.71 0.34
C ALA A 853 33.74 -30.77 1.33
N LYS A 854 34.90 -31.40 1.07
CA LYS A 854 35.50 -32.40 1.98
C LYS A 854 36.05 -31.77 3.26
N VAL A 855 36.53 -30.53 3.19
CA VAL A 855 37.25 -29.87 4.28
C VAL A 855 36.39 -28.80 4.97
N CYS A 856 35.53 -28.10 4.23
CA CYS A 856 34.61 -27.12 4.81
C CYS A 856 33.40 -27.81 5.46
N ASP A 857 32.78 -27.17 6.44
CA ASP A 857 31.51 -27.57 7.03
C ASP A 857 30.32 -27.23 6.11
N GLY A 858 30.49 -26.23 5.25
CA GLY A 858 29.51 -25.83 4.25
C GLY A 858 30.14 -25.13 3.03
N ILE A 859 29.56 -25.33 1.84
CA ILE A 859 29.87 -24.56 0.63
C ILE A 859 28.59 -23.91 0.10
N LYS A 860 28.60 -22.58 -0.08
CA LYS A 860 27.49 -21.80 -0.63
C LYS A 860 27.73 -21.56 -2.12
N VAL A 861 26.93 -22.20 -2.97
CA VAL A 861 27.04 -22.06 -4.43
C VAL A 861 26.30 -20.79 -4.87
N MET A 862 26.98 -19.83 -5.50
CA MET A 862 26.38 -18.58 -5.97
C MET A 862 25.60 -18.75 -7.28
N SER A 863 24.50 -19.52 -7.25
CA SER A 863 23.73 -19.87 -8.46
C SER A 863 22.84 -18.74 -9.00
N TYR A 864 23.27 -17.49 -8.93
CA TYR A 864 22.54 -16.32 -9.43
C TYR A 864 23.51 -15.31 -10.06
N THR A 865 22.98 -14.18 -10.56
CA THR A 865 23.70 -13.08 -11.23
C THR A 865 24.20 -13.37 -12.65
N GLU A 866 23.50 -14.27 -13.38
CA GLU A 866 23.65 -14.46 -14.84
C GLU A 866 23.42 -13.17 -15.61
N SER A 867 22.46 -12.36 -15.15
CA SER A 867 22.25 -11.00 -15.61
C SER A 867 22.46 -10.01 -14.46
N GLY A 868 23.30 -9.02 -14.70
CA GLY A 868 23.65 -7.94 -13.78
C GLY A 868 24.18 -6.72 -14.54
N PRO A 869 24.92 -5.83 -13.85
CA PRO A 869 25.67 -4.76 -14.52
C PRO A 869 26.57 -5.33 -15.64
N GLY A 870 26.49 -4.76 -16.84
CA GLY A 870 27.27 -5.18 -18.02
C GLY A 870 26.61 -6.24 -18.92
N THR A 871 25.40 -6.70 -18.60
CA THR A 871 24.64 -7.67 -19.39
C THR A 871 23.27 -7.12 -19.79
N ASP A 872 22.65 -7.67 -20.84
CA ASP A 872 21.25 -7.35 -21.18
C ASP A 872 20.29 -7.67 -20.00
N PRO A 873 19.22 -6.89 -19.78
CA PRO A 873 18.34 -7.10 -18.63
C PRO A 873 17.56 -8.41 -18.76
N GLY A 874 17.65 -9.28 -17.75
CA GLY A 874 17.01 -10.58 -17.73
C GLY A 874 16.83 -11.15 -16.32
N PRO A 875 16.31 -12.38 -16.21
CA PRO A 875 16.37 -13.15 -14.97
C PRO A 875 17.84 -13.38 -14.59
N ALA A 876 18.20 -13.07 -13.34
CA ALA A 876 19.56 -13.29 -12.87
C ALA A 876 19.88 -14.77 -12.66
N ALA A 877 18.87 -15.64 -12.70
CA ALA A 877 19.06 -17.05 -12.49
C ALA A 877 18.07 -17.86 -13.36
N PRO A 878 18.26 -17.85 -14.69
CA PRO A 878 17.34 -18.52 -15.63
C PRO A 878 17.37 -20.04 -15.45
N ASP A 879 16.28 -20.73 -15.79
CA ASP A 879 16.07 -22.15 -15.45
C ASP A 879 17.16 -23.08 -16.01
N TRP A 880 17.66 -22.81 -17.22
CA TRP A 880 18.71 -23.63 -17.85
C TRP A 880 20.04 -23.53 -17.09
N PHE A 881 20.43 -22.32 -16.68
CA PHE A 881 21.67 -22.06 -15.96
C PHE A 881 21.62 -22.74 -14.60
N TRP A 882 20.51 -22.51 -13.88
CA TRP A 882 20.29 -23.10 -12.56
C TRP A 882 20.34 -24.64 -12.58
N SER A 883 19.65 -25.25 -13.55
CA SER A 883 19.62 -26.71 -13.69
C SER A 883 20.99 -27.29 -13.99
N ALA A 884 21.77 -26.62 -14.86
CA ALA A 884 23.14 -27.03 -15.18
C ALA A 884 24.06 -26.95 -13.96
N VAL A 885 23.91 -25.89 -13.15
CA VAL A 885 24.71 -25.67 -11.94
C VAL A 885 24.59 -26.83 -10.96
N TYR A 886 23.37 -27.20 -10.57
CA TYR A 886 23.18 -28.24 -9.57
C TYR A 886 23.40 -29.66 -10.11
N ALA A 887 23.17 -29.90 -11.41
CA ALA A 887 23.60 -31.13 -12.07
C ALA A 887 25.13 -31.30 -12.01
N ARG A 888 25.88 -30.22 -12.24
CA ARG A 888 27.34 -30.23 -12.18
C ARG A 888 27.85 -30.41 -10.74
N ILE A 889 27.33 -29.64 -9.78
CA ILE A 889 27.70 -29.77 -8.35
C ILE A 889 27.48 -31.21 -7.87
N ARG A 890 26.32 -31.79 -8.21
CA ARG A 890 25.98 -33.17 -7.91
C ARG A 890 26.99 -34.19 -8.48
N ALA A 891 27.56 -33.92 -9.65
CA ALA A 891 28.51 -34.80 -10.30
C ALA A 891 29.94 -34.70 -9.72
N VAL A 892 30.34 -33.52 -9.23
CA VAL A 892 31.72 -33.28 -8.75
C VAL A 892 31.89 -33.39 -7.24
N VAL A 893 30.83 -33.17 -6.46
CA VAL A 893 30.85 -33.33 -5.00
C VAL A 893 30.47 -34.78 -4.66
N PRO A 894 31.33 -35.55 -3.94
CA PRO A 894 31.00 -36.92 -3.55
C PRO A 894 29.85 -37.00 -2.56
N GLU A 895 29.05 -38.06 -2.66
CA GLU A 895 27.83 -38.30 -1.86
C GLU A 895 27.92 -38.00 -0.36
N PRO A 896 28.96 -38.44 0.37
CA PRO A 896 29.05 -38.19 1.81
C PRO A 896 29.10 -36.71 2.20
N TYR A 897 29.36 -35.81 1.24
CA TYR A 897 29.52 -34.38 1.45
C TYR A 897 28.38 -33.55 0.85
N TRP A 898 27.34 -34.16 0.27
CA TRP A 898 26.19 -33.40 -0.26
C TRP A 898 25.47 -32.58 0.81
N SER A 899 25.41 -33.08 2.05
CA SER A 899 24.84 -32.34 3.18
C SER A 899 25.61 -31.06 3.54
N ARG A 900 26.77 -30.82 2.94
CA ARG A 900 27.57 -29.59 3.09
C ARG A 900 27.35 -28.59 1.95
N VAL A 901 26.51 -28.91 0.97
CA VAL A 901 26.21 -28.01 -0.15
C VAL A 901 24.98 -27.18 0.19
N PHE A 902 25.07 -25.86 -0.02
CA PHE A 902 23.94 -24.94 0.08
C PHE A 902 23.60 -24.33 -1.27
N CYS A 903 22.34 -24.47 -1.68
CA CYS A 903 21.85 -23.89 -2.91
C CYS A 903 21.67 -22.38 -2.78
N GLY A 904 22.44 -21.58 -3.52
CA GLY A 904 22.31 -20.13 -3.53
C GLY A 904 20.95 -19.66 -4.00
N ALA A 905 20.44 -18.55 -3.44
CA ALA A 905 19.22 -17.90 -3.88
C ALA A 905 19.34 -16.38 -3.76
N ARG A 906 18.91 -15.64 -4.79
CA ARG A 906 18.84 -14.17 -4.73
C ARG A 906 17.54 -13.73 -4.05
N ALA A 907 17.62 -12.66 -3.25
CA ALA A 907 16.48 -12.00 -2.62
C ALA A 907 16.41 -10.50 -2.95
N PHE A 908 17.10 -10.07 -4.01
CA PHE A 908 17.17 -8.70 -4.50
C PHE A 908 16.85 -8.64 -6.00
N GLY A 909 16.82 -7.43 -6.54
CA GLY A 909 16.59 -7.07 -7.94
C GLY A 909 17.64 -6.11 -8.49
N HIS A 910 17.58 -5.89 -9.80
CA HIS A 910 18.34 -4.85 -10.49
C HIS A 910 17.41 -4.00 -11.37
N LEU A 911 17.64 -2.70 -11.41
CA LEU A 911 17.04 -1.75 -12.34
C LEU A 911 18.14 -1.21 -13.27
N TRP A 912 18.02 -1.51 -14.56
CA TRP A 912 18.94 -1.05 -15.60
C TRP A 912 18.44 0.24 -16.25
N ASP A 913 19.36 1.15 -16.49
CA ASP A 913 19.24 2.13 -17.57
C ASP A 913 19.68 1.46 -18.88
N ARG A 914 18.77 1.38 -19.87
CA ARG A 914 19.09 0.78 -21.17
C ARG A 914 20.07 1.64 -21.98
N ALA A 915 20.27 2.91 -21.62
CA ALA A 915 21.29 3.76 -22.22
C ALA A 915 22.70 3.46 -21.70
N ASP A 916 22.83 2.93 -20.47
CA ASP A 916 24.09 2.49 -19.89
C ASP A 916 23.94 1.14 -19.19
N ILE A 917 24.03 0.07 -19.98
CA ILE A 917 23.87 -1.29 -19.47
C ILE A 917 24.98 -1.70 -18.49
N ASN A 918 26.10 -0.96 -18.43
CA ASN A 918 27.22 -1.27 -17.56
C ASN A 918 26.94 -0.95 -16.09
N SER A 919 25.89 -0.18 -15.80
CA SER A 919 25.47 0.20 -14.46
C SER A 919 24.02 -0.19 -14.23
N ALA A 920 23.74 -0.85 -13.10
CA ALA A 920 22.39 -1.15 -12.66
C ALA A 920 22.23 -0.82 -11.17
N GLU A 921 21.07 -0.29 -10.81
CA GLU A 921 20.74 -0.01 -9.42
C GLU A 921 20.23 -1.29 -8.74
N TYR A 922 20.72 -1.58 -7.54
CA TYR A 922 20.16 -2.63 -6.69
C TYR A 922 18.79 -2.21 -6.15
N VAL A 923 17.80 -3.08 -6.29
CA VAL A 923 16.44 -2.83 -5.79
C VAL A 923 15.93 -3.99 -4.95
N THR A 924 15.11 -3.73 -3.93
CA THR A 924 14.38 -4.77 -3.19
C THR A 924 13.19 -5.32 -4.00
N TYR A 925 12.55 -6.38 -3.50
CA TYR A 925 11.32 -6.93 -4.07
C TYR A 925 10.21 -5.87 -4.12
N HIS A 926 10.00 -5.16 -3.02
CA HIS A 926 8.99 -4.09 -2.98
C HIS A 926 9.35 -2.88 -3.86
N GLN A 927 10.63 -2.46 -3.91
CA GLN A 927 11.09 -1.39 -4.81
C GLN A 927 10.91 -1.74 -6.29
N ALA A 928 11.02 -3.01 -6.65
CA ALA A 928 10.76 -3.45 -8.01
C ALA A 928 9.26 -3.40 -8.36
N ILE A 929 8.37 -3.83 -7.46
CA ILE A 929 6.91 -3.75 -7.68
C ILE A 929 6.46 -2.28 -7.76
N ALA A 930 6.97 -1.47 -6.86
CA ALA A 930 6.82 -0.04 -6.80
C ALA A 930 7.11 0.65 -8.14
N GLY A 931 8.30 0.42 -8.69
CA GLY A 931 8.67 0.96 -9.99
C GLY A 931 7.69 0.56 -11.09
N ALA A 932 7.19 -0.69 -11.11
CA ALA A 932 6.20 -1.10 -12.09
C ALA A 932 4.92 -0.26 -12.03
N LEU A 933 4.46 0.12 -10.82
CA LEU A 933 3.32 1.01 -10.64
C LEU A 933 3.60 2.42 -11.15
N THR A 934 4.75 3.02 -10.77
CA THR A 934 5.16 4.36 -11.22
C THR A 934 5.22 4.45 -12.74
N TYR A 935 5.78 3.44 -13.41
CA TYR A 935 5.93 3.42 -14.86
C TYR A 935 4.68 2.90 -15.59
N GLY A 936 3.60 2.58 -14.87
CA GLY A 936 2.37 2.04 -15.44
C GLY A 936 2.59 0.71 -16.17
N LYS A 937 3.55 -0.10 -15.72
CA LYS A 937 3.95 -1.37 -16.35
C LYS A 937 3.36 -2.58 -15.66
N ARG A 938 3.24 -3.61 -16.50
CA ARG A 938 2.82 -4.96 -16.19
C ARG A 938 4.06 -5.73 -15.67
N ILE A 939 3.94 -6.47 -14.57
CA ILE A 939 5.02 -7.31 -14.01
C ILE A 939 4.93 -8.74 -14.56
N ASP A 940 5.80 -9.13 -15.47
CA ASP A 940 5.81 -10.49 -16.03
C ASP A 940 6.72 -11.43 -15.24
N LEU A 941 6.40 -12.72 -15.29
CA LEU A 941 7.17 -13.79 -14.66
C LEU A 941 7.99 -14.55 -15.68
N ASP A 942 9.26 -14.78 -15.39
CA ASP A 942 10.14 -15.68 -16.14
C ASP A 942 11.13 -16.36 -15.19
N SER A 943 11.32 -17.68 -15.34
CA SER A 943 12.30 -18.46 -14.58
C SER A 943 12.25 -18.21 -13.06
N THR A 944 11.04 -18.11 -12.50
CA THR A 944 10.75 -17.79 -11.08
C THR A 944 11.08 -16.36 -10.61
N GLU A 945 11.50 -15.47 -11.52
CA GLU A 945 11.79 -14.05 -11.24
C GLU A 945 10.72 -13.14 -11.88
N GLY A 946 10.52 -11.96 -11.29
CA GLY A 946 9.62 -10.93 -11.80
C GLY A 946 10.38 -9.90 -12.64
N GLY A 947 9.76 -9.38 -13.69
CA GLY A 947 10.37 -8.35 -14.53
C GLY A 947 9.39 -7.41 -15.22
N TRP A 948 9.83 -6.19 -15.50
CA TRP A 948 9.08 -5.18 -16.26
C TRP A 948 10.03 -4.18 -16.93
N GLY A 949 9.53 -3.36 -17.85
CA GLY A 949 10.39 -2.33 -18.47
C GLY A 949 9.69 -1.33 -19.39
N THR A 950 10.46 -0.34 -19.79
CA THR A 950 10.15 0.70 -20.79
C THR A 950 11.25 0.68 -21.88
N PRO A 951 11.16 1.52 -22.92
CA PRO A 951 12.28 1.70 -23.86
C PRO A 951 13.57 2.23 -23.20
N ALA A 952 13.46 2.90 -22.05
CA ALA A 952 14.59 3.52 -21.34
C ALA A 952 15.09 2.69 -20.16
N VAL A 953 14.22 1.97 -19.45
CA VAL A 953 14.60 1.21 -18.24
C VAL A 953 14.09 -0.21 -18.26
N ALA A 954 14.72 -1.11 -17.51
CA ALA A 954 14.23 -2.48 -17.30
C ALA A 954 14.55 -2.93 -15.88
N CYS A 955 13.67 -3.71 -15.26
CA CYS A 955 13.84 -4.20 -13.90
C CYS A 955 13.60 -5.72 -13.86
N TRP A 956 14.44 -6.44 -13.11
CA TRP A 956 14.30 -7.87 -12.83
C TRP A 956 14.68 -8.19 -11.38
N PHE A 957 13.86 -8.99 -10.70
CA PHE A 957 13.97 -9.19 -9.25
C PHE A 957 13.53 -10.59 -8.80
N GLY A 958 14.14 -11.05 -7.69
CA GLY A 958 13.76 -12.29 -7.03
C GLY A 958 12.34 -12.27 -6.46
N THR A 959 11.68 -13.42 -6.43
CA THR A 959 10.31 -13.58 -5.90
C THR A 959 10.25 -14.76 -4.91
N PRO A 960 9.11 -15.03 -4.24
CA PRO A 960 9.00 -16.24 -3.40
C PRO A 960 9.29 -17.54 -4.16
N MET A 961 9.03 -17.55 -5.47
CA MET A 961 9.29 -18.72 -6.32
C MET A 961 10.80 -18.98 -6.48
N THR A 962 11.64 -17.95 -6.41
CA THR A 962 13.10 -18.09 -6.48
C THR A 962 13.66 -18.85 -5.28
N VAL A 963 13.14 -18.57 -4.09
CA VAL A 963 13.54 -19.25 -2.85
C VAL A 963 12.97 -20.67 -2.79
N ASP A 964 11.70 -20.86 -3.15
CA ASP A 964 11.09 -22.20 -3.26
C ASP A 964 11.81 -23.10 -4.26
N ARG A 965 12.21 -22.56 -5.42
CA ARG A 965 13.03 -23.30 -6.39
C ARG A 965 14.33 -23.80 -5.74
N SER A 966 15.02 -22.93 -5.00
CA SER A 966 16.27 -23.28 -4.31
C SER A 966 16.06 -24.38 -3.27
N GLN A 967 14.95 -24.34 -2.52
CA GLN A 967 14.58 -25.37 -1.56
C GLN A 967 14.27 -26.71 -2.24
N LYS A 968 13.55 -26.68 -3.36
CA LYS A 968 13.24 -27.86 -4.17
C LYS A 968 14.51 -28.52 -4.70
N GLU A 969 15.46 -27.73 -5.20
CA GLU A 969 16.75 -28.23 -5.67
C GLU A 969 17.57 -28.86 -4.53
N ALA A 970 17.65 -28.17 -3.39
CA ALA A 970 18.34 -28.71 -2.23
C ALA A 970 17.76 -30.06 -1.81
N ALA A 971 16.43 -30.16 -1.73
CA ALA A 971 15.74 -31.40 -1.40
C ALA A 971 15.89 -32.49 -2.48
N ALA A 972 15.81 -32.13 -3.76
CA ALA A 972 15.89 -33.09 -4.87
C ALA A 972 17.27 -33.74 -4.98
N HIS A 973 18.32 -32.97 -4.66
CA HIS A 973 19.71 -33.43 -4.74
C HIS A 973 20.29 -33.90 -3.41
N GLY A 974 19.52 -33.90 -2.31
CA GLY A 974 20.00 -34.28 -0.98
C GLY A 974 21.08 -33.33 -0.42
N PHE A 975 21.03 -32.07 -0.83
CA PHE A 975 21.94 -31.03 -0.35
C PHE A 975 21.54 -30.53 1.05
N GLY A 976 22.49 -29.90 1.73
CA GLY A 976 22.37 -29.47 3.13
C GLY A 976 21.34 -28.38 3.37
N GLY A 977 21.02 -27.56 2.37
CA GLY A 977 20.06 -26.47 2.50
C GLY A 977 20.20 -25.41 1.42
N ILE A 978 19.79 -24.18 1.74
CA ILE A 978 19.86 -23.03 0.84
C ILE A 978 20.71 -21.91 1.47
N GLY A 979 21.34 -21.09 0.64
CA GLY A 979 22.07 -19.89 1.06
C GLY A 979 21.49 -18.66 0.37
N LEU A 980 20.88 -17.76 1.14
CA LEU A 980 20.27 -16.55 0.60
C LEU A 980 21.30 -15.42 0.47
N TRP A 981 21.18 -14.59 -0.57
CA TRP A 981 21.86 -13.31 -0.70
C TRP A 981 20.86 -12.23 -1.14
N LYS A 982 20.54 -11.23 -0.32
CA LYS A 982 20.97 -11.09 1.09
C LYS A 982 19.81 -10.80 2.03
N LEU A 983 20.02 -11.10 3.32
CA LEU A 983 18.96 -11.18 4.32
C LEU A 983 18.43 -9.81 4.77
N ASP A 984 19.17 -8.75 4.47
CA ASP A 984 19.04 -7.38 4.95
C ASP A 984 18.29 -6.43 4.03
N ASP A 985 17.93 -6.87 2.82
CA ASP A 985 17.16 -6.06 1.86
C ASP A 985 15.63 -6.18 2.07
N GLY A 986 15.21 -6.34 3.34
CA GLY A 986 13.87 -5.96 3.84
C GLY A 986 12.72 -6.98 3.74
N ASP A 987 12.71 -7.90 2.76
CA ASP A 987 11.41 -8.49 2.35
C ASP A 987 11.31 -10.02 2.54
N LEU A 988 12.20 -10.63 3.33
CA LEU A 988 12.29 -12.11 3.37
C LEU A 988 11.29 -12.82 4.27
N GLU A 989 10.43 -12.11 5.02
CA GLU A 989 9.42 -12.77 5.86
C GLU A 989 8.50 -13.68 5.01
N GLU A 990 8.32 -13.35 3.74
CA GLU A 990 7.50 -14.10 2.77
C GLU A 990 8.22 -15.33 2.20
N PHE A 991 9.54 -15.47 2.45
CA PHE A 991 10.42 -16.43 1.79
C PHE A 991 10.97 -17.55 2.72
N PHE A 992 10.94 -17.38 4.06
CA PHE A 992 11.47 -18.37 5.02
C PHE A 992 10.48 -19.43 5.52
N PRO A 993 10.66 -20.75 5.37
CA PRO A 993 9.70 -21.70 5.94
C PRO A 993 9.42 -21.44 7.42
N THR A 994 8.17 -21.62 7.85
CA THR A 994 7.73 -21.34 9.22
C THR A 994 8.33 -22.26 10.29
N HIS A 995 9.07 -23.30 9.86
CA HIS A 995 9.93 -24.16 10.68
C HIS A 995 11.19 -24.54 9.88
N LYS A 996 12.31 -24.87 10.55
CA LYS A 996 13.47 -25.50 9.89
C LYS A 996 13.04 -26.77 9.17
N GLN A 997 13.27 -26.84 7.86
CA GLN A 997 12.84 -27.95 7.00
C GLN A 997 13.97 -28.55 6.16
N LEU A 998 15.12 -27.86 6.08
CA LEU A 998 16.28 -28.25 5.31
C LEU A 998 17.50 -28.13 6.20
N GLY A 999 18.42 -29.09 6.11
CA GLY A 999 19.32 -29.41 7.20
C GLY A 999 18.67 -30.50 8.03
N THR A 1000 19.39 -31.61 8.19
CA THR A 1000 18.91 -32.85 8.79
C THR A 1000 18.25 -32.65 10.14
N ASP A 1001 16.92 -32.59 10.17
CA ASP A 1001 16.16 -33.17 11.26
C ASP A 1001 15.00 -33.99 10.68
N THR A 1002 15.29 -35.27 10.47
CA THR A 1002 14.37 -36.35 10.07
C THR A 1002 13.58 -36.16 8.77
N MET A 1003 14.05 -36.87 7.74
CA MET A 1003 13.18 -37.56 6.78
C MET A 1003 11.86 -37.96 7.44
N THR A 1004 10.73 -37.36 7.00
CA THR A 1004 9.38 -37.90 7.20
C THR A 1004 9.13 -38.47 8.61
N ALA A 1005 9.38 -37.72 9.69
CA ALA A 1005 9.21 -38.16 11.08
C ALA A 1005 9.35 -39.69 11.24
N PHE A 1006 10.50 -40.26 10.85
CA PHE A 1006 10.68 -41.72 10.89
C PHE A 1006 11.24 -42.09 12.25
N ILE A 1007 10.46 -42.80 13.07
CA ILE A 1007 10.91 -43.27 14.37
C ILE A 1007 11.56 -44.64 14.19
N GLU A 1008 12.82 -44.77 14.62
CA GLU A 1008 13.63 -45.99 14.59
C GLU A 1008 13.14 -47.05 15.61
N GLN A 1009 11.83 -47.28 15.65
CA GLN A 1009 11.15 -48.28 16.47
C GLN A 1009 10.46 -49.28 15.56
N ARG A 1010 10.69 -50.57 15.84
CA ARG A 1010 10.04 -51.68 15.15
C ARG A 1010 8.60 -51.83 15.60
N PHE A 1011 7.68 -51.96 14.65
CA PHE A 1011 6.34 -52.45 14.91
C PHE A 1011 6.44 -53.86 15.51
N PRO A 1012 5.66 -54.20 16.56
CA PRO A 1012 5.79 -55.49 17.21
C PRO A 1012 5.64 -56.65 16.19
N PRO A 1013 6.69 -57.47 16.00
CA PRO A 1013 6.72 -58.45 14.91
C PRO A 1013 5.62 -59.51 15.04
N GLU A 1014 5.23 -59.85 16.27
CA GLU A 1014 4.11 -60.75 16.58
C GLU A 1014 2.74 -60.23 16.08
N TYR A 1015 2.60 -58.92 15.90
CA TYR A 1015 1.38 -58.31 15.36
C TYR A 1015 1.44 -58.20 13.83
N SER A 1016 2.61 -57.97 13.23
CA SER A 1016 2.79 -57.99 11.77
C SER A 1016 2.65 -59.38 11.13
N TRP A 1017 2.73 -60.45 11.92
CA TRP A 1017 2.59 -61.82 11.45
C TRP A 1017 1.18 -62.07 10.91
N GLY A 1018 1.08 -62.51 9.65
CA GLY A 1018 -0.19 -62.73 8.95
C GLY A 1018 -0.74 -61.51 8.19
N ALA A 1019 0.03 -60.41 8.10
CA ALA A 1019 -0.32 -59.30 7.21
C ALA A 1019 -0.27 -59.72 5.74
N GLU A 1020 -1.25 -59.26 4.96
CA GLU A 1020 -1.38 -59.54 3.53
C GLU A 1020 -0.79 -58.39 2.71
N GLY A 1021 0.03 -58.64 1.70
CA GLY A 1021 0.68 -57.56 0.97
C GLY A 1021 1.83 -58.00 0.09
N GLY A 1022 2.55 -57.03 -0.47
CA GLY A 1022 3.72 -57.29 -1.31
C GLY A 1022 4.22 -56.09 -2.10
N PRO A 1023 5.29 -56.26 -2.91
CA PRO A 1023 5.92 -55.21 -3.68
C PRO A 1023 5.02 -54.69 -4.82
N ARG A 1024 4.98 -53.36 -4.98
CA ARG A 1024 4.24 -52.67 -6.04
C ARG A 1024 5.15 -51.74 -6.83
N PHE A 1025 5.14 -51.88 -8.15
CA PHE A 1025 5.79 -50.94 -9.08
C PHE A 1025 4.83 -49.82 -9.50
N LYS A 1026 5.38 -48.66 -9.87
CA LYS A 1026 4.66 -47.59 -10.54
C LYS A 1026 5.16 -47.47 -11.97
N THR A 1027 4.32 -47.84 -12.94
CA THR A 1027 4.65 -47.80 -14.37
C THR A 1027 3.58 -47.02 -15.10
N ALA A 1028 3.97 -45.95 -15.79
CA ALA A 1028 3.09 -45.23 -16.69
C ALA A 1028 3.00 -45.99 -18.01
N VAL A 1029 1.78 -46.19 -18.51
CA VAL A 1029 1.50 -46.92 -19.75
C VAL A 1029 0.70 -46.00 -20.67
N ALA A 1030 1.21 -45.77 -21.87
CA ALA A 1030 0.54 -45.00 -22.91
C ALA A 1030 0.30 -45.92 -24.11
N GLN A 1031 -0.97 -46.11 -24.46
CA GLN A 1031 -1.38 -46.90 -25.62
C GLN A 1031 -1.86 -45.98 -26.74
N SER A 1032 -1.31 -46.17 -27.94
CA SER A 1032 -1.75 -45.47 -29.14
C SER A 1032 -3.04 -46.07 -29.71
N ASP A 1033 -3.77 -45.30 -30.52
CA ASP A 1033 -4.99 -45.75 -31.21
C ASP A 1033 -4.75 -46.96 -32.14
N GLY A 1034 -3.49 -47.18 -32.56
CA GLY A 1034 -3.07 -48.35 -33.34
C GLY A 1034 -2.72 -49.59 -32.50
N GLY A 1035 -2.95 -49.56 -31.18
CA GLY A 1035 -2.73 -50.68 -30.26
C GLY A 1035 -1.30 -50.82 -29.72
N HIS A 1036 -0.35 -49.97 -30.14
CA HIS A 1036 1.03 -50.01 -29.62
C HIS A 1036 1.13 -49.37 -28.24
N GLU A 1037 1.95 -49.96 -27.35
CA GLU A 1037 2.09 -49.56 -25.96
C GLU A 1037 3.53 -49.06 -25.67
N SER A 1038 3.63 -47.88 -25.04
CA SER A 1038 4.85 -47.35 -24.45
C SER A 1038 4.77 -47.43 -22.93
N ARG A 1039 5.83 -47.91 -22.28
CA ARG A 1039 5.90 -48.13 -20.82
C ARG A 1039 7.09 -47.38 -20.23
N ALA A 1040 6.83 -46.59 -19.18
CA ALA A 1040 7.86 -45.91 -18.41
C ALA A 1040 7.75 -46.28 -16.92
N GLN A 1041 8.72 -47.03 -16.40
CA GLN A 1041 8.79 -47.39 -14.98
C GLN A 1041 9.25 -46.17 -14.17
N ALA A 1042 8.36 -45.59 -13.39
CA ALA A 1042 8.62 -44.39 -12.60
C ALA A 1042 9.39 -44.69 -11.30
N TRP A 1043 9.28 -45.90 -10.76
CA TRP A 1043 10.00 -46.32 -9.55
C TRP A 1043 11.07 -47.35 -9.88
N GLN A 1044 12.33 -47.03 -9.63
CA GLN A 1044 13.45 -47.96 -9.82
C GLN A 1044 13.28 -49.25 -8.99
N TYR A 1045 12.81 -49.13 -7.74
CA TYR A 1045 12.51 -50.26 -6.85
C TYR A 1045 11.03 -50.23 -6.45
N PRO A 1046 10.38 -51.39 -6.26
CA PRO A 1046 9.00 -51.42 -5.82
C PRO A 1046 8.86 -50.85 -4.40
N LEU A 1047 7.68 -50.35 -4.08
CA LEU A 1047 7.25 -50.06 -2.70
C LEU A 1047 6.28 -51.14 -2.27
N ALA A 1048 6.49 -51.74 -1.10
CA ALA A 1048 5.57 -52.71 -0.56
C ALA A 1048 4.35 -52.05 0.09
N THR A 1049 3.20 -52.71 0.01
CA THR A 1049 1.99 -52.35 0.74
C THR A 1049 1.49 -53.57 1.49
N TYR A 1050 1.05 -53.38 2.73
CA TYR A 1050 0.53 -54.42 3.59
C TYR A 1050 -0.83 -54.02 4.16
N THR A 1051 -1.67 -55.01 4.41
CA THR A 1051 -2.93 -54.88 5.10
C THR A 1051 -2.90 -55.82 6.30
N LEU A 1052 -3.08 -55.24 7.49
CA LEU A 1052 -3.12 -55.96 8.74
C LEU A 1052 -4.56 -56.19 9.18
N THR A 1053 -4.92 -57.46 9.39
CA THR A 1053 -6.18 -57.88 10.01
C THR A 1053 -5.86 -58.80 11.18
N ARG A 1054 -6.40 -58.49 12.37
CA ARG A 1054 -6.23 -59.28 13.59
C ARG A 1054 -7.56 -59.41 14.32
N ASP A 1055 -7.99 -60.66 14.48
CA ASP A 1055 -9.19 -61.00 15.24
C ASP A 1055 -8.82 -61.39 16.69
N LEU A 1056 -9.66 -60.98 17.65
CA LEU A 1056 -9.68 -61.45 19.05
C LEU A 1056 -8.36 -61.32 19.82
N PHE A 1057 -7.91 -60.09 20.09
CA PHE A 1057 -6.75 -59.82 20.96
C PHE A 1057 -7.13 -59.22 22.33
N SER A 1058 -6.18 -59.30 23.27
CA SER A 1058 -6.38 -58.92 24.67
C SER A 1058 -6.47 -57.39 24.87
N PRO A 1059 -7.01 -56.90 26.01
CA PRO A 1059 -7.01 -55.46 26.30
C PRO A 1059 -5.59 -54.85 26.36
N ALA A 1060 -4.58 -55.61 26.77
CA ALA A 1060 -3.20 -55.13 26.82
C ALA A 1060 -2.60 -54.95 25.41
N ASP A 1061 -2.92 -55.86 24.48
CA ASP A 1061 -2.53 -55.74 23.07
C ASP A 1061 -3.25 -54.56 22.41
N HIS A 1062 -4.52 -54.34 22.78
CA HIS A 1062 -5.30 -53.17 22.36
C HIS A 1062 -4.60 -51.86 22.74
N GLU A 1063 -4.25 -51.70 24.02
CA GLU A 1063 -3.58 -50.51 24.52
C GLU A 1063 -2.22 -50.26 23.84
N ARG A 1064 -1.42 -51.32 23.62
CA ARG A 1064 -0.11 -51.20 22.96
C ARG A 1064 -0.22 -50.68 21.53
N MET A 1065 -1.16 -51.20 20.75
CA MET A 1065 -1.36 -50.72 19.37
C MET A 1065 -1.99 -49.34 19.32
N MET A 1066 -2.96 -49.04 20.19
CA MET A 1066 -3.52 -47.69 20.29
C MET A 1066 -2.44 -46.67 20.65
N ALA A 1067 -1.52 -47.02 21.55
CA ALA A 1067 -0.36 -46.20 21.87
C ALA A 1067 0.57 -46.04 20.65
N PHE A 1068 0.91 -47.12 19.96
CA PHE A 1068 1.75 -47.08 18.77
C PHE A 1068 1.13 -46.21 17.65
N TRP A 1069 -0.17 -46.34 17.41
CA TRP A 1069 -0.92 -45.53 16.46
C TRP A 1069 -0.96 -44.04 16.83
N ARG A 1070 -1.30 -43.73 18.09
CA ARG A 1070 -1.39 -42.34 18.57
C ARG A 1070 -0.05 -41.64 18.54
N LEU A 1071 1.04 -42.35 18.89
CA LEU A 1071 2.40 -41.83 18.79
C LEU A 1071 2.83 -41.56 17.34
N ARG A 1072 2.09 -42.06 16.35
CA ARG A 1072 2.39 -41.91 14.91
C ARG A 1072 1.49 -40.90 14.20
N GLY A 1073 0.41 -40.47 14.84
CA GLY A 1073 -0.53 -39.52 14.25
C GLY A 1073 -1.12 -40.02 12.93
N GLY A 1074 -1.47 -41.31 12.84
CA GLY A 1074 -1.95 -41.91 11.59
C GLY A 1074 -0.82 -42.00 10.56
N ARG A 1075 -1.00 -41.35 9.40
CA ARG A 1075 -0.01 -41.38 8.31
C ARG A 1075 1.25 -40.53 8.55
N ALA A 1076 1.29 -39.75 9.64
CA ALA A 1076 2.27 -38.66 9.80
C ALA A 1076 3.71 -39.12 10.09
N VAL A 1077 3.90 -40.25 10.79
CA VAL A 1077 5.20 -40.69 11.31
C VAL A 1077 5.50 -42.12 10.85
N GLY A 1078 6.65 -42.34 10.23
CA GLY A 1078 7.09 -43.66 9.77
C GLY A 1078 7.74 -44.51 10.86
N PHE A 1079 7.87 -45.82 10.62
CA PHE A 1079 8.45 -46.79 11.55
C PHE A 1079 9.00 -48.03 10.83
N ARG A 1080 9.76 -48.88 11.55
CA ARG A 1080 10.32 -50.13 11.01
C ARG A 1080 9.27 -51.24 11.01
N TRP A 1081 9.14 -51.96 9.90
CA TRP A 1081 8.20 -53.08 9.74
C TRP A 1081 8.91 -54.36 9.32
N LYS A 1082 8.63 -55.48 10.00
CA LYS A 1082 9.13 -56.78 9.57
C LYS A 1082 8.23 -57.34 8.47
N ASP A 1083 8.73 -57.37 7.24
CA ASP A 1083 8.07 -58.10 6.15
C ASP A 1083 8.42 -59.58 6.22
N TRP A 1084 7.53 -60.40 6.77
CA TRP A 1084 7.75 -61.84 6.91
C TRP A 1084 7.93 -62.59 5.59
N GLN A 1085 7.57 -61.99 4.44
CA GLN A 1085 7.83 -62.55 3.12
C GLN A 1085 9.26 -62.27 2.63
N ASP A 1086 9.88 -61.18 3.12
CA ASP A 1086 11.14 -60.66 2.61
C ASP A 1086 11.91 -59.86 3.69
N TYR A 1087 12.50 -60.55 4.67
CA TYR A 1087 13.17 -59.92 5.83
C TYR A 1087 14.63 -60.31 6.03
N SER A 1088 15.23 -61.12 5.16
CA SER A 1088 16.61 -61.60 5.37
C SER A 1088 17.42 -61.70 4.08
N GLY A 1089 18.74 -61.55 4.20
CA GLY A 1089 19.73 -61.83 3.18
C GLY A 1089 20.75 -62.82 3.70
N THR A 1090 21.14 -63.79 2.88
CA THR A 1090 22.22 -64.74 3.17
C THR A 1090 23.26 -64.67 2.07
N ALA A 1091 24.53 -64.58 2.45
CA ALA A 1091 25.72 -64.45 1.63
C ALA A 1091 25.57 -63.40 0.52
N GLN A 1092 24.91 -62.27 0.81
CA GLN A 1092 24.65 -61.24 -0.18
C GLN A 1092 25.95 -60.52 -0.53
N ALA A 1093 26.31 -60.51 -1.81
CA ALA A 1093 27.51 -59.83 -2.29
C ALA A 1093 27.30 -58.31 -2.28
N LEU A 1094 28.09 -57.61 -1.46
CA LEU A 1094 28.04 -56.16 -1.30
C LEU A 1094 28.99 -55.44 -2.27
N GLY A 1095 30.08 -56.11 -2.64
CA GLY A 1095 31.07 -55.57 -3.57
C GLY A 1095 32.38 -56.37 -3.54
N THR A 1096 33.32 -55.98 -4.42
CA THR A 1096 34.71 -56.45 -4.36
C THR A 1096 35.57 -55.32 -3.82
N ALA A 1097 36.36 -55.60 -2.80
CA ALA A 1097 37.26 -54.62 -2.22
C ALA A 1097 38.43 -54.31 -3.16
N ASP A 1098 38.85 -53.05 -3.17
CA ASP A 1098 39.93 -52.52 -4.00
C ASP A 1098 41.18 -52.14 -3.17
N GLY A 1099 41.16 -52.38 -1.85
CA GLY A 1099 42.21 -51.96 -0.93
C GLY A 1099 42.11 -50.50 -0.48
N VAL A 1100 41.07 -49.76 -0.89
CA VAL A 1100 40.85 -48.34 -0.59
C VAL A 1100 39.49 -48.09 0.04
N VAL A 1101 38.41 -48.67 -0.50
CA VAL A 1101 37.05 -48.48 -0.03
C VAL A 1101 36.81 -49.22 1.28
N THR A 1102 36.33 -48.49 2.29
CA THR A 1102 35.96 -49.03 3.60
C THR A 1102 34.45 -49.25 3.76
N ASN A 1103 33.63 -48.72 2.85
CA ASN A 1103 32.18 -48.68 2.99
C ASN A 1103 31.48 -49.52 1.92
N PHE A 1104 30.61 -50.43 2.35
CA PHE A 1104 29.84 -51.33 1.48
C PHE A 1104 28.36 -51.30 1.90
N ALA A 1105 27.47 -50.96 0.96
CA ALA A 1105 26.03 -50.90 1.25
C ALA A 1105 25.42 -52.30 1.28
N LEU A 1106 24.55 -52.57 2.25
CA LEU A 1106 23.75 -53.79 2.26
C LEU A 1106 22.76 -53.77 1.08
N VAL A 1107 22.75 -54.86 0.31
CA VAL A 1107 21.88 -55.03 -0.85
C VAL A 1107 21.32 -56.44 -0.88
N LYS A 1108 20.01 -56.58 -1.13
CA LYS A 1108 19.42 -57.88 -1.44
C LYS A 1108 19.34 -58.07 -2.95
N ARG A 1109 19.97 -59.13 -3.46
CA ARG A 1109 19.88 -59.55 -4.85
C ARG A 1109 18.68 -60.50 -5.00
N TYR A 1110 17.77 -60.16 -5.90
CA TYR A 1110 16.74 -61.06 -6.41
C TYR A 1110 17.18 -61.51 -7.80
N SER A 1111 17.33 -62.81 -8.00
CA SER A 1111 17.73 -63.40 -9.28
C SER A 1111 16.80 -64.53 -9.66
N TYR A 1112 16.57 -64.69 -10.96
CA TYR A 1112 15.92 -65.85 -11.54
C TYR A 1112 16.77 -66.35 -12.69
N ASP A 1113 17.15 -67.63 -12.61
CA ASP A 1113 17.86 -68.34 -13.66
C ASP A 1113 16.87 -69.32 -14.27
N ASP A 1114 16.50 -69.10 -15.54
CA ASP A 1114 15.62 -70.00 -16.27
C ASP A 1114 16.42 -71.25 -16.71
N PRO A 1115 16.13 -72.43 -16.13
CA PRO A 1115 16.90 -73.64 -16.42
C PRO A 1115 16.67 -74.17 -17.85
N ASP A 1116 15.59 -73.77 -18.51
CA ASP A 1116 15.22 -74.27 -19.85
C ASP A 1116 15.77 -73.36 -20.96
N THR A 1117 15.84 -72.04 -20.72
CA THR A 1117 16.34 -71.07 -21.71
C THR A 1117 17.78 -70.60 -21.45
N GLY A 1118 18.30 -70.84 -20.25
CA GLY A 1118 19.63 -70.38 -19.83
C GLY A 1118 19.73 -68.87 -19.62
N VAL A 1119 18.60 -68.15 -19.56
CA VAL A 1119 18.56 -66.71 -19.30
C VAL A 1119 18.57 -66.45 -17.80
N SER A 1120 19.54 -65.64 -17.37
CA SER A 1120 19.67 -65.15 -16.00
C SER A 1120 19.33 -63.67 -15.92
N ALA A 1121 18.48 -63.27 -14.98
CA ALA A 1121 18.18 -61.88 -14.67
C ALA A 1121 18.29 -61.62 -13.18
N ALA A 1122 18.81 -60.45 -12.80
CA ALA A 1122 18.92 -60.04 -11.40
C ALA A 1122 18.63 -58.55 -11.20
N VAL A 1123 18.06 -58.22 -10.04
CA VAL A 1123 17.89 -56.84 -9.55
C VAL A 1123 18.40 -56.75 -8.12
N LEU A 1124 19.01 -55.62 -7.78
CA LEU A 1124 19.47 -55.32 -6.42
C LEU A 1124 18.47 -54.39 -5.73
N ARG A 1125 18.14 -54.66 -4.47
CA ARG A 1125 17.39 -53.76 -3.60
C ARG A 1125 18.33 -53.23 -2.52
N PRO A 1126 18.53 -51.91 -2.40
CA PRO A 1126 19.21 -51.32 -1.25
C PRO A 1126 18.49 -51.66 0.05
N ILE A 1127 19.23 -52.05 1.08
CA ILE A 1127 18.70 -52.42 2.39
C ILE A 1127 19.13 -51.37 3.41
N THR A 1128 18.23 -50.47 3.79
CA THR A 1128 18.57 -49.31 4.64
C THR A 1128 18.31 -49.53 6.14
N LYS A 1129 17.44 -50.48 6.51
CA LYS A 1129 17.08 -50.75 7.92
C LYS A 1129 17.46 -52.17 8.36
N PRO A 1130 18.76 -52.57 8.38
CA PRO A 1130 19.14 -53.86 8.92
C PRO A 1130 18.77 -53.96 10.42
N VAL A 1131 18.42 -55.16 10.85
CA VAL A 1131 18.07 -55.43 12.25
C VAL A 1131 19.36 -55.47 13.07
N PRO A 1132 19.49 -54.63 14.11
CA PRO A 1132 20.67 -54.62 14.97
C PRO A 1132 21.01 -56.02 15.50
N GLY A 1133 22.28 -56.39 15.49
CA GLY A 1133 22.78 -57.68 15.99
C GLY A 1133 22.58 -58.88 15.06
N THR A 1134 21.97 -58.70 13.88
CA THR A 1134 21.80 -59.78 12.89
C THR A 1134 22.82 -59.75 11.76
N VAL A 1135 23.48 -58.61 11.57
CA VAL A 1135 24.46 -58.43 10.48
C VAL A 1135 25.73 -59.22 10.79
N ARG A 1136 26.19 -60.02 9.83
CA ARG A 1136 27.47 -60.72 9.83
C ARG A 1136 28.15 -60.43 8.50
N VAL A 1137 29.43 -60.07 8.53
CA VAL A 1137 30.19 -59.67 7.34
C VAL A 1137 31.30 -60.67 7.09
N TYR A 1138 31.52 -61.01 5.82
CA TYR A 1138 32.51 -61.99 5.40
C TYR A 1138 33.42 -61.39 4.33
N LEU A 1139 34.69 -61.77 4.34
CA LEU A 1139 35.67 -61.48 3.29
C LEU A 1139 36.10 -62.80 2.66
N ASP A 1140 35.83 -62.99 1.36
CA ASP A 1140 36.01 -64.28 0.65
C ASP A 1140 35.38 -65.47 1.39
N GLY A 1141 34.19 -65.26 1.99
CA GLY A 1141 33.49 -66.30 2.75
C GLY A 1141 34.00 -66.53 4.18
N VAL A 1142 35.00 -65.79 4.65
CA VAL A 1142 35.48 -65.85 6.05
C VAL A 1142 34.83 -64.76 6.89
N GLU A 1143 34.09 -65.16 7.94
CA GLU A 1143 33.39 -64.23 8.85
C GLU A 1143 34.38 -63.32 9.58
N GLN A 1144 34.08 -62.02 9.61
CA GLN A 1144 34.85 -61.01 10.32
C GLN A 1144 34.18 -60.74 11.67
N ALA A 1145 34.82 -61.17 12.76
CA ALA A 1145 34.27 -60.99 14.11
C ALA A 1145 34.36 -59.55 14.65
N SER A 1146 35.26 -58.73 14.09
CA SER A 1146 35.48 -57.33 14.48
C SER A 1146 36.13 -56.57 13.31
N GLY A 1147 36.41 -55.27 13.51
CA GLY A 1147 37.04 -54.45 12.47
C GLY A 1147 36.06 -53.81 11.49
N TRP A 1148 34.76 -53.93 11.74
CA TRP A 1148 33.69 -53.30 10.99
C TRP A 1148 32.53 -52.88 11.89
N SER A 1149 31.70 -51.97 11.41
CA SER A 1149 30.45 -51.51 12.03
C SER A 1149 29.36 -51.41 10.97
N VAL A 1150 28.09 -51.47 11.37
CA VAL A 1150 26.96 -51.23 10.46
C VAL A 1150 26.12 -50.06 10.97
N ASN A 1151 25.82 -49.12 10.08
CA ASN A 1151 24.82 -48.09 10.35
C ASN A 1151 23.44 -48.69 10.12
N THR A 1152 22.66 -48.86 11.20
CA THR A 1152 21.35 -49.50 11.13
C THR A 1152 20.24 -48.62 10.56
N ALA A 1153 20.51 -47.33 10.35
CA ALA A 1153 19.58 -46.38 9.73
C ALA A 1153 19.79 -46.25 8.21
N THR A 1154 20.99 -46.54 7.70
CA THR A 1154 21.34 -46.43 6.27
C THR A 1154 21.72 -47.76 5.61
N GLY A 1155 22.04 -48.79 6.39
CA GLY A 1155 22.50 -50.08 5.87
C GLY A 1155 23.93 -50.10 5.39
N LEU A 1156 24.76 -49.14 5.82
CA LEU A 1156 26.16 -49.08 5.40
C LEU A 1156 27.06 -49.90 6.33
N VAL A 1157 27.78 -50.87 5.78
CA VAL A 1157 28.85 -51.61 6.47
C VAL A 1157 30.17 -50.87 6.27
N SER A 1158 30.77 -50.42 7.37
CA SER A 1158 32.03 -49.66 7.40
C SER A 1158 33.14 -50.47 8.06
N PHE A 1159 34.25 -50.69 7.37
CA PHE A 1159 35.46 -51.29 7.93
C PHE A 1159 36.39 -50.23 8.54
N LEU A 1160 37.03 -50.55 9.66
CA LEU A 1160 38.06 -49.69 10.29
C LEU A 1160 39.33 -49.57 9.44
N SER A 1161 39.57 -50.52 8.54
CA SER A 1161 40.65 -50.49 7.56
C SER A 1161 40.16 -51.13 6.26
N PRO A 1162 40.56 -50.61 5.08
CA PRO A 1162 40.08 -51.13 3.80
C PRO A 1162 40.36 -52.64 3.69
N PRO A 1163 39.38 -53.47 3.31
CA PRO A 1163 39.66 -54.88 3.02
C PRO A 1163 40.64 -54.99 1.84
N ALA A 1164 41.51 -55.99 1.87
CA ALA A 1164 42.53 -56.18 0.85
C ALA A 1164 41.92 -56.26 -0.56
N ALA A 1165 42.63 -55.69 -1.55
CA ALA A 1165 42.20 -55.69 -2.94
C ALA A 1165 41.89 -57.13 -3.45
N GLY A 1166 40.77 -57.28 -4.13
CA GLY A 1166 40.30 -58.56 -4.69
C GLY A 1166 39.44 -59.41 -3.75
N LYS A 1167 39.24 -59.00 -2.48
CA LYS A 1167 38.34 -59.70 -1.55
C LYS A 1167 36.87 -59.43 -1.87
N ILE A 1168 36.06 -60.48 -1.97
CA ILE A 1168 34.60 -60.34 -2.10
C ILE A 1168 34.01 -60.09 -0.71
N VAL A 1169 33.33 -58.96 -0.55
CA VAL A 1169 32.61 -58.61 0.67
C VAL A 1169 31.20 -59.17 0.56
N THR A 1170 30.83 -60.07 1.47
CA THR A 1170 29.45 -60.57 1.58
C THR A 1170 28.89 -60.36 2.97
N ALA A 1171 27.56 -60.37 3.11
CA ALA A 1171 26.90 -60.28 4.41
C ALA A 1171 25.65 -61.15 4.55
N ASP A 1172 25.43 -61.61 5.78
CA ASP A 1172 24.16 -62.15 6.27
C ASP A 1172 23.49 -61.09 7.14
N TYR A 1173 22.17 -60.93 7.06
CA TYR A 1173 21.43 -59.98 7.88
C TYR A 1173 19.92 -60.23 7.85
N GLU A 1174 19.22 -59.83 8.91
CA GLU A 1174 17.80 -59.50 8.82
C GLU A 1174 17.64 -57.99 8.53
N PHE A 1175 16.53 -57.61 7.91
CA PHE A 1175 16.18 -56.21 7.69
C PHE A 1175 14.69 -55.95 7.89
N ASP A 1176 14.38 -54.70 8.20
CA ASP A 1176 13.03 -54.16 8.25
C ASP A 1176 12.77 -53.29 7.01
N VAL A 1177 11.49 -53.17 6.66
CA VAL A 1177 10.99 -52.28 5.63
C VAL A 1177 10.56 -50.97 6.31
N PRO A 1178 11.03 -49.81 5.85
CA PRO A 1178 10.56 -48.53 6.37
C PRO A 1178 9.15 -48.24 5.85
N VAL A 1179 8.18 -48.10 6.75
CA VAL A 1179 6.76 -47.92 6.40
C VAL A 1179 6.12 -46.78 7.16
N ARG A 1180 4.89 -46.40 6.79
CA ARG A 1180 3.93 -45.66 7.61
C ARG A 1180 2.55 -46.33 7.54
N PHE A 1181 1.62 -45.92 8.38
CA PHE A 1181 0.21 -46.27 8.18
C PHE A 1181 -0.34 -45.62 6.89
N ALA A 1182 -1.22 -46.32 6.19
CA ALA A 1182 -1.86 -45.85 4.96
C ALA A 1182 -2.93 -44.79 5.22
N ASP A 1183 -3.62 -44.91 6.36
CA ASP A 1183 -4.81 -44.15 6.71
C ASP A 1183 -4.60 -43.34 8.01
N ASP A 1184 -5.42 -42.29 8.22
CA ASP A 1184 -5.46 -41.54 9.50
C ASP A 1184 -6.51 -42.08 10.48
N ASP A 1185 -7.41 -42.93 9.99
CA ASP A 1185 -8.46 -43.55 10.78
C ASP A 1185 -8.08 -45.00 11.13
N LEU A 1186 -8.02 -45.32 12.43
CA LEU A 1186 -7.89 -46.70 12.91
C LEU A 1186 -9.27 -47.24 13.31
N ARG A 1187 -9.77 -48.22 12.56
CA ARG A 1187 -11.04 -48.90 12.89
C ARG A 1187 -10.80 -50.05 13.88
N VAL A 1188 -11.40 -49.93 15.06
CA VAL A 1188 -11.38 -50.95 16.11
C VAL A 1188 -12.79 -51.40 16.42
N VAL A 1189 -13.02 -52.72 16.46
CA VAL A 1189 -14.29 -53.32 16.86
C VAL A 1189 -14.15 -53.93 18.25
N VAL A 1190 -15.08 -53.62 19.16
CA VAL A 1190 -15.22 -54.29 20.45
C VAL A 1190 -16.11 -55.51 20.25
N GLU A 1191 -15.55 -56.70 20.44
CA GLU A 1191 -16.27 -57.94 20.18
C GLU A 1191 -17.29 -58.25 21.28
N LYS A 1192 -18.33 -59.03 20.92
CA LYS A 1192 -19.38 -59.43 21.88
C LYS A 1192 -18.87 -60.30 23.02
N SER A 1193 -17.67 -60.87 22.87
CA SER A 1193 -16.93 -61.55 23.94
C SER A 1193 -16.24 -60.51 24.82
N TYR A 1194 -16.60 -60.48 26.11
CA TYR A 1194 -16.13 -59.47 27.06
C TYR A 1194 -14.58 -59.38 27.08
N GLY A 1195 -14.05 -58.18 26.80
CA GLY A 1195 -12.61 -57.91 26.86
C GLY A 1195 -11.81 -58.34 25.63
N THR A 1196 -12.44 -58.56 24.48
CA THR A 1196 -11.74 -58.88 23.22
C THR A 1196 -12.02 -57.82 22.15
N TYR A 1197 -11.00 -57.55 21.33
CA TYR A 1197 -11.03 -56.53 20.29
C TYR A 1197 -10.59 -57.14 18.95
N SER A 1198 -11.02 -56.55 17.84
CA SER A 1198 -10.55 -56.88 16.50
C SER A 1198 -10.19 -55.62 15.70
N TRP A 1199 -9.19 -55.75 14.82
CA TRP A 1199 -8.75 -54.75 13.85
C TRP A 1199 -8.84 -55.35 12.46
N SER A 1200 -9.45 -54.64 11.52
CA SER A 1200 -9.53 -55.10 10.14
C SER A 1200 -9.16 -54.00 9.17
N GLY A 1201 -8.37 -54.36 8.16
CA GLY A 1201 -8.03 -53.46 7.07
C GLY A 1201 -7.07 -52.33 7.45
N VAL A 1202 -6.16 -52.53 8.41
CA VAL A 1202 -5.16 -51.51 8.75
C VAL A 1202 -4.08 -51.50 7.66
N GLY A 1203 -4.12 -50.49 6.79
CA GLY A 1203 -3.15 -50.33 5.71
C GLY A 1203 -1.79 -49.84 6.21
N VAL A 1204 -0.73 -50.37 5.61
CA VAL A 1204 0.67 -50.00 5.87
C VAL A 1204 1.39 -49.88 4.53
N GLU A 1205 2.11 -48.79 4.30
CA GLU A 1205 2.80 -48.52 3.03
C GLU A 1205 4.29 -48.26 3.27
N GLU A 1206 5.15 -48.93 2.47
CA GLU A 1206 6.58 -48.62 2.41
C GLU A 1206 6.79 -47.18 1.96
N ILE A 1207 7.76 -46.53 2.59
CA ILE A 1207 8.20 -45.17 2.29
C ILE A 1207 9.70 -45.17 2.00
N ARG A 1208 10.18 -44.09 1.38
CA ARG A 1208 11.61 -43.84 1.23
C ARG A 1208 12.06 -42.95 2.39
N VAL A 1209 13.15 -43.34 3.05
CA VAL A 1209 13.68 -42.76 4.30
C VAL A 1209 15.18 -42.69 4.26
#